data_AF-A0A6J0XSP7-F1
#
_entry.id   AF-A0A6J0XSP7-F1
#
_cell.length_a   1.000
_cell.length_b   1.000
_cell.length_c   1.000
_cell.angle_alpha   90.00
_cell.angle_beta   90.00
_cell.angle_gamma   90.00
#
_symmetry.space_group_name_H-M   'P 1'
#
loop_
_entity.id
_entity.type
_entity.pdbx_description
1 polymer ?
#
loop_
_entity_poly.entity_id
_entity_poly.type
_entity_poly.pdbx_seq_one_letter_code
_entity_poly.pdbx_strand_id
1 'polypeptide(L)'
;MSHPDYRLNLRPLGTPRGVSSLVGPHGVGASPGDKKSKNKTTRGKKKSIFETYMSKEDVSEGLKRGTLIQGVLRINPKKFHEAFIPSPDGDRDIFIDGVVARNRALNGDLVVVKLLPEEQWKVIKPESNDKETEGAYESDLPEELCGSQLPQQSLKGYNDSPDVIIEAQFDDSDSEDGHGNTQNALVDGVKKLSVCVQEKGKEDAGAPMIKDENTFTSQDSRVLPEKSQQRSAKVVYILEKKHSRAATGFLKLLADKNSELFRKYALFSPSDHRVPRLYVPLKDCPQDFVTRPKDYANTLFICRIMDWKEDSNFALGQLAKSLGQAGEIEPETEGILTEYGVDFSDFSSEVLACLPQGLPWTIPPEEFSKRRDLRKDCIFTIDPSTARDLDDALSCKSLADGNFEVGVHIADVSYFVPEGSSLDKVAAERATSVYLVQKVVPMLPRLLCEELCSLNPMTDKLTFSVIWTLTPKGKILAEWFGRTIIRSCAKLSYEHAQSMIESPTRRIPERELPAISPEHTCDEVHRAVLNLHGIAKELRKQRFADGALRLDQLKLAFTLDHETGLPQGCHVYEYRDSNKLVEEFMLLANMAVAHKIHRAFPERALLRRHPPPQTKMLNDLVEFCEQMGLPMDFSSAGALNKTLTEMFGDDKYSLARKEVLTNMCSRPMQMAVYFCSGALQDPAQFRHYALNVPLYTHFTSPIRRFADVLVHRLLATALGYRELPDVEPDALQKQADHCNDRRMASKRVQELSTGLFFAILVRESGPLESEAMVMGILNQAFDVLVLRYGVQKRVYCNMLPLRSHHFQKVGKKPELTLVWEPEDLEQEPVQQVITVFSLVEVVLQAEATALKYSAVLKRPGTEGLLDPQDQLGCGDHKEEQD
;
A
#
# COMPACT_ATOMS: atom_id res chain seq x y z
N MET A 1 -16.32 -48.89 29.55
CA MET A 1 -16.22 -48.84 31.03
C MET A 1 -15.71 -47.45 31.40
N SER A 2 -16.27 -46.67 32.33
CA SER A 2 -17.65 -46.54 32.86
C SER A 2 -17.71 -45.28 33.75
N HIS A 3 -18.83 -44.55 33.71
CA HIS A 3 -19.19 -43.34 34.49
C HIS A 3 -19.28 -43.60 36.02
N PRO A 4 -19.53 -42.63 36.95
CA PRO A 4 -20.16 -41.28 36.82
C PRO A 4 -19.37 -40.08 37.43
N ASP A 5 -19.47 -38.85 36.90
CA ASP A 5 -20.52 -37.78 37.00
C ASP A 5 -20.54 -36.97 38.32
N TYR A 6 -20.59 -35.63 38.18
CA TYR A 6 -21.61 -34.79 38.83
C TYR A 6 -21.83 -33.47 38.06
N ARG A 7 -23.08 -33.00 37.97
CA ARG A 7 -23.49 -31.72 37.35
C ARG A 7 -24.06 -30.78 38.40
N LEU A 8 -23.98 -29.47 38.16
CA LEU A 8 -25.01 -28.50 38.60
C LEU A 8 -25.08 -27.31 37.64
N ASN A 9 -26.30 -26.83 37.37
CA ASN A 9 -26.61 -25.64 36.57
C ASN A 9 -27.21 -24.55 37.48
N LEU A 10 -27.14 -23.28 37.07
CA LEU A 10 -28.28 -22.33 37.10
C LEU A 10 -27.95 -21.02 36.38
N ARG A 11 -28.99 -20.27 35.97
CA ARG A 11 -28.94 -19.03 35.17
C ARG A 11 -30.19 -18.16 35.51
N PRO A 12 -30.33 -16.92 34.99
CA PRO A 12 -30.14 -15.69 35.76
C PRO A 12 -31.46 -14.96 36.13
N LEU A 13 -31.34 -13.78 36.78
CA LEU A 13 -32.46 -12.89 37.11
C LEU A 13 -32.12 -11.40 36.80
N GLY A 14 -33.14 -10.61 36.47
CA GLY A 14 -33.03 -9.21 36.02
C GLY A 14 -33.75 -8.19 36.92
N THR A 15 -33.71 -6.91 36.53
CA THR A 15 -34.20 -5.74 37.31
C THR A 15 -35.66 -5.34 36.99
N PRO A 16 -36.29 -4.49 37.83
CA PRO A 16 -36.70 -3.16 37.35
C PRO A 16 -36.74 -1.99 38.38
N ARG A 17 -36.74 -0.73 37.87
CA ARG A 17 -37.42 0.56 38.26
C ARG A 17 -37.86 0.83 39.74
N GLY A 18 -37.94 2.08 40.27
CA GLY A 18 -37.51 3.42 39.82
C GLY A 18 -38.37 4.63 40.34
N VAL A 19 -37.70 5.68 40.88
CA VAL A 19 -38.08 7.15 40.96
C VAL A 19 -39.08 7.68 42.05
N SER A 20 -38.76 8.90 42.59
CA SER A 20 -39.61 9.90 43.34
C SER A 20 -40.03 9.66 44.82
N SER A 21 -40.28 10.67 45.69
CA SER A 21 -40.15 12.17 45.61
C SER A 21 -40.24 12.94 46.96
N LEU A 22 -39.47 14.04 47.07
CA LEU A 22 -39.76 15.40 47.66
C LEU A 22 -40.29 15.66 49.11
N VAL A 23 -39.48 16.47 49.85
CA VAL A 23 -39.80 17.74 50.60
C VAL A 23 -40.74 17.77 51.84
N GLY A 24 -40.26 18.42 52.93
CA GLY A 24 -41.05 18.95 54.07
C GLY A 24 -40.19 19.65 55.16
N PRO A 25 -40.42 20.92 55.59
CA PRO A 25 -39.46 21.68 56.44
C PRO A 25 -40.02 22.36 57.72
N HIS A 26 -39.11 22.78 58.62
CA HIS A 26 -39.13 23.99 59.52
C HIS A 26 -37.67 24.22 59.99
N GLY A 27 -37.09 25.41 60.23
CA GLY A 27 -37.51 26.58 61.02
C GLY A 27 -36.82 26.53 62.41
N VAL A 28 -36.15 27.52 63.00
CA VAL A 28 -35.83 28.95 62.70
C VAL A 28 -34.41 29.25 63.26
N GLY A 29 -33.69 30.28 62.78
CA GLY A 29 -32.27 30.51 63.11
C GLY A 29 -31.95 31.71 64.02
N ALA A 30 -30.71 31.74 64.54
CA ALA A 30 -30.05 32.90 65.14
C ALA A 30 -28.50 32.78 65.04
N SER A 31 -27.82 33.92 64.94
CA SER A 31 -26.35 34.14 64.99
C SER A 31 -26.04 35.09 66.17
N PRO A 32 -24.78 35.28 66.67
CA PRO A 32 -23.48 35.09 66.00
C PRO A 32 -22.36 34.46 66.87
N GLY A 33 -21.11 34.41 66.36
CA GLY A 33 -19.90 34.22 67.18
C GLY A 33 -18.71 33.54 66.48
N ASP A 34 -17.56 34.20 66.42
CA ASP A 34 -16.35 33.72 65.74
C ASP A 34 -15.73 32.42 66.28
N LYS A 35 -15.29 31.55 65.35
CA LYS A 35 -13.84 31.27 65.16
C LYS A 35 -13.55 30.55 63.84
N LYS A 36 -12.54 31.04 63.11
CA LYS A 36 -12.09 30.47 61.83
C LYS A 36 -11.23 29.22 62.05
N SER A 37 -11.60 28.10 61.42
CA SER A 37 -10.69 26.99 61.13
C SER A 37 -10.79 26.64 59.64
N LYS A 38 -9.69 26.85 58.89
CA LYS A 38 -9.61 26.56 57.45
C LYS A 38 -9.01 25.16 57.21
N ASN A 39 -9.84 24.12 57.22
CA ASN A 39 -9.44 22.84 56.64
C ASN A 39 -9.80 22.79 55.14
N LYS A 40 -8.82 23.10 54.30
CA LYS A 40 -8.92 23.13 52.84
C LYS A 40 -8.74 21.70 52.29
N THR A 41 -9.83 21.05 51.89
CA THR A 41 -9.82 19.68 51.35
C THR A 41 -9.29 19.61 49.90
N THR A 42 -8.01 19.89 49.70
CA THR A 42 -7.32 19.76 48.41
C THR A 42 -7.14 18.30 47.98
N ARG A 43 -8.22 17.67 47.50
CA ARG A 43 -8.13 16.51 46.61
C ARG A 43 -7.76 17.02 45.22
N GLY A 44 -6.47 17.04 44.92
CA GLY A 44 -5.97 17.47 43.62
C GLY A 44 -6.50 16.58 42.51
N LYS A 45 -7.34 17.12 41.61
CA LYS A 45 -7.56 16.50 40.31
C LYS A 45 -6.23 16.53 39.56
N LYS A 46 -5.80 15.38 39.01
CA LYS A 46 -4.74 15.37 38.00
C LYS A 46 -5.17 16.26 36.83
N LYS A 47 -4.24 17.03 36.27
CA LYS A 47 -4.47 17.80 35.05
C LYS A 47 -4.53 16.81 33.88
N SER A 48 -5.63 16.81 33.11
CA SER A 48 -5.69 16.00 31.90
C SER A 48 -4.67 16.52 30.88
N ILE A 49 -4.07 15.60 30.12
CA ILE A 49 -3.09 15.88 29.06
C ILE A 49 -3.81 15.87 27.70
N PHE A 50 -4.72 14.93 27.51
CA PHE A 50 -5.57 14.84 26.32
C PHE A 50 -6.99 15.36 26.59
N GLU A 51 -7.68 15.74 25.52
CA GLU A 51 -9.08 16.12 25.55
C GLU A 51 -9.97 14.87 25.62
N THR A 52 -10.98 14.88 26.48
CA THR A 52 -11.98 13.80 26.55
C THR A 52 -12.76 13.73 25.24
N TYR A 53 -12.99 12.53 24.71
CA TYR A 53 -13.74 12.36 23.46
C TYR A 53 -15.20 12.84 23.59
N MET A 54 -15.77 13.31 22.48
CA MET A 54 -17.19 13.70 22.39
C MET A 54 -18.14 12.49 22.56
N SER A 55 -19.43 12.75 22.83
CA SER A 55 -20.43 11.68 22.85
C SER A 55 -20.72 11.15 21.43
N LYS A 56 -21.33 9.97 21.31
CA LYS A 56 -21.69 9.42 19.98
C LYS A 56 -22.80 10.24 19.33
N GLU A 57 -23.63 10.82 20.15
CA GLU A 57 -24.77 11.66 19.84
C GLU A 57 -24.28 12.98 19.21
N ASP A 58 -23.37 13.70 19.89
CA ASP A 58 -22.76 14.94 19.39
C ASP A 58 -21.96 14.68 18.09
N VAL A 59 -21.27 13.53 18.00
CA VAL A 59 -20.51 13.15 16.80
C VAL A 59 -21.44 12.86 15.62
N SER A 60 -22.54 12.12 15.84
CA SER A 60 -23.52 11.85 14.79
C SER A 60 -24.21 13.13 14.30
N GLU A 61 -24.56 14.03 15.21
CA GLU A 61 -25.15 15.32 14.84
C GLU A 61 -24.14 16.25 14.16
N GLY A 62 -22.90 16.33 14.64
CA GLY A 62 -21.85 17.15 14.05
C GLY A 62 -21.47 16.72 12.63
N LEU A 63 -21.38 15.41 12.37
CA LEU A 63 -21.19 14.87 11.02
C LEU A 63 -22.38 15.19 10.10
N LYS A 64 -23.63 15.00 10.57
CA LYS A 64 -24.85 15.35 9.80
C LYS A 64 -24.97 16.85 9.49
N ARG A 65 -24.43 17.72 10.34
CA ARG A 65 -24.39 19.17 10.15
C ARG A 65 -23.17 19.66 9.37
N GLY A 66 -22.23 18.78 9.01
CA GLY A 66 -20.96 19.16 8.36
C GLY A 66 -19.99 19.95 9.27
N THR A 67 -20.25 20.03 10.57
CA THR A 67 -19.39 20.75 11.54
C THR A 67 -18.25 19.90 12.10
N LEU A 68 -18.27 18.61 11.80
CA LEU A 68 -17.21 17.64 12.03
C LEU A 68 -16.90 16.92 10.72
N ILE A 69 -15.64 16.48 10.57
CA ILE A 69 -15.15 15.77 9.38
C ILE A 69 -14.65 14.39 9.83
N GLN A 70 -14.98 13.34 9.07
CA GLN A 70 -14.42 11.99 9.27
C GLN A 70 -13.33 11.69 8.24
N GLY A 71 -12.31 10.92 8.62
CA GLY A 71 -11.25 10.50 7.71
C GLY A 71 -10.30 9.47 8.33
N VAL A 72 -9.54 8.78 7.48
CA VAL A 72 -8.52 7.80 7.91
C VAL A 72 -7.24 8.54 8.29
N LEU A 73 -6.75 8.30 9.52
CA LEU A 73 -5.61 9.01 10.08
C LEU A 73 -4.27 8.47 9.57
N ARG A 74 -3.46 9.33 8.95
CA ARG A 74 -2.08 9.04 8.51
C ARG A 74 -1.10 9.75 9.43
N ILE A 75 -0.15 9.05 10.03
CA ILE A 75 0.89 9.63 10.90
C ILE A 75 2.23 9.64 10.16
N ASN A 76 2.91 10.79 10.11
CA ASN A 76 4.22 10.93 9.47
C ASN A 76 5.25 10.02 10.18
N PRO A 77 5.85 9.01 9.52
CA PRO A 77 6.79 8.10 10.15
C PRO A 77 8.15 8.74 10.47
N LYS A 78 8.54 9.81 9.76
CA LYS A 78 9.79 10.56 10.00
C LYS A 78 9.62 11.59 11.11
N LYS A 79 8.46 12.27 11.18
CA LYS A 79 8.12 13.31 12.16
C LYS A 79 6.80 12.97 12.86
N PHE A 80 6.81 12.00 13.79
CA PHE A 80 5.60 11.42 14.43
C PHE A 80 4.69 12.40 15.19
N HIS A 81 5.08 13.67 15.35
CA HIS A 81 4.21 14.73 15.85
C HIS A 81 3.18 15.18 14.79
N GLU A 82 3.52 15.09 13.50
CA GLU A 82 2.63 15.42 12.39
C GLU A 82 1.69 14.26 12.06
N ALA A 83 0.41 14.55 11.87
CA ALA A 83 -0.55 13.63 11.27
C ALA A 83 -1.52 14.36 10.34
N PHE A 84 -2.25 13.60 9.52
CA PHE A 84 -3.09 14.09 8.44
C PHE A 84 -4.36 13.24 8.32
N ILE A 85 -5.45 13.83 7.84
CA ILE A 85 -6.57 13.10 7.24
C ILE A 85 -6.86 13.61 5.83
N PRO A 86 -7.38 12.77 4.91
CA PRO A 86 -7.88 13.23 3.62
C PRO A 86 -8.94 14.33 3.75
N SER A 87 -8.90 15.33 2.87
CA SER A 87 -9.97 16.33 2.77
C SER A 87 -11.17 15.74 2.01
N PRO A 88 -12.43 15.90 2.49
CA PRO A 88 -13.62 15.47 1.74
C PRO A 88 -13.73 16.12 0.36
N ASP A 89 -13.18 17.33 0.20
CA ASP A 89 -13.27 18.14 -1.01
C ASP A 89 -12.27 17.69 -2.12
N GLY A 90 -11.40 16.71 -1.84
CA GLY A 90 -10.29 16.33 -2.74
C GLY A 90 -9.12 17.33 -2.78
N ASP A 91 -9.21 18.40 -1.98
CA ASP A 91 -8.13 19.35 -1.71
C ASP A 91 -7.02 18.74 -0.81
N ARG A 92 -5.98 19.54 -0.52
CA ARG A 92 -4.85 19.15 0.34
C ARG A 92 -5.33 18.67 1.72
N ASP A 93 -4.80 17.53 2.19
CA ASP A 93 -5.08 16.91 3.49
C ASP A 93 -5.15 17.91 4.66
N ILE A 94 -6.06 17.63 5.59
CA ILE A 94 -6.23 18.40 6.83
C ILE A 94 -5.13 18.01 7.81
N PHE A 95 -4.39 19.00 8.31
CA PHE A 95 -3.26 18.83 9.22
C PHE A 95 -3.71 18.66 10.68
N ILE A 96 -3.06 17.75 11.40
CA ILE A 96 -3.26 17.49 12.83
C ILE A 96 -1.95 17.78 13.55
N ASP A 97 -1.88 18.89 14.28
CA ASP A 97 -0.65 19.37 14.89
C ASP A 97 -0.38 18.76 16.26
N GLY A 98 0.61 17.87 16.33
CA GLY A 98 1.08 17.28 17.57
C GLY A 98 0.22 16.15 18.12
N VAL A 99 0.84 15.37 19.01
CA VAL A 99 0.22 14.17 19.62
C VAL A 99 -1.04 14.51 20.43
N VAL A 100 -1.12 15.73 21.00
CA VAL A 100 -2.29 16.19 21.76
C VAL A 100 -3.50 16.43 20.85
N ALA A 101 -3.34 17.13 19.72
CA ALA A 101 -4.43 17.32 18.75
C ALA A 101 -4.82 16.00 18.07
N ARG A 102 -3.88 15.05 17.92
CA ARG A 102 -4.17 13.68 17.48
C ARG A 102 -4.99 12.86 18.49
N ASN A 103 -5.10 13.33 19.74
CA ASN A 103 -5.93 12.77 20.81
C ASN A 103 -5.93 11.23 20.85
N ARG A 104 -4.73 10.65 21.04
CA ARG A 104 -4.52 9.21 21.30
C ARG A 104 -4.91 8.26 20.16
N ALA A 105 -5.29 8.76 18.99
CA ALA A 105 -5.51 7.95 17.79
C ALA A 105 -4.20 7.44 17.17
N LEU A 106 -4.29 6.31 16.47
CA LEU A 106 -3.17 5.59 15.86
C LEU A 106 -3.28 5.58 14.32
N ASN A 107 -2.18 5.27 13.65
CA ASN A 107 -2.10 5.25 12.19
C ASN A 107 -3.09 4.23 11.60
N GLY A 108 -3.94 4.66 10.67
CA GLY A 108 -4.98 3.86 10.02
C GLY A 108 -6.36 3.91 10.70
N ASP A 109 -6.50 4.49 11.89
CA ASP A 109 -7.81 4.64 12.54
C ASP A 109 -8.75 5.54 11.73
N LEU A 110 -10.05 5.20 11.72
CA LEU A 110 -11.10 6.10 11.23
C LEU A 110 -11.46 7.08 12.36
N VAL A 111 -11.05 8.34 12.21
CA VAL A 111 -11.23 9.38 13.21
C VAL A 111 -12.24 10.43 12.78
N VAL A 112 -12.78 11.15 13.76
CA VAL A 112 -13.56 12.37 13.54
C VAL A 112 -12.79 13.54 14.11
N VAL A 113 -12.65 14.59 13.30
CA VAL A 113 -11.95 15.82 13.65
C VAL A 113 -12.89 17.01 13.65
N LYS A 114 -12.52 18.02 14.43
CA LYS A 114 -13.09 19.37 14.38
C LYS A 114 -12.01 20.31 13.84
N LEU A 115 -12.34 21.09 12.81
CA LEU A 115 -11.48 22.17 12.30
C LEU A 115 -11.17 23.16 13.43
N LEU A 116 -9.93 23.65 13.45
CA LEU A 116 -9.53 24.79 14.27
C LEU A 116 -9.91 26.11 13.58
N PRO A 117 -9.98 27.23 14.32
CA PRO A 117 -10.06 28.57 13.74
C PRO A 117 -8.92 28.85 12.75
N GLU A 118 -9.14 29.73 11.78
CA GLU A 118 -8.21 30.00 10.66
C GLU A 118 -6.88 30.61 11.13
N GLU A 119 -6.88 31.30 12.26
CA GLU A 119 -5.68 31.83 12.92
C GLU A 119 -4.77 30.73 13.49
N GLN A 120 -5.25 29.48 13.51
CA GLN A 120 -4.53 28.28 13.97
C GLN A 120 -4.25 27.30 12.80
N TRP A 121 -4.51 27.70 11.56
CA TRP A 121 -4.17 26.91 10.37
C TRP A 121 -2.68 26.97 10.07
N LYS A 122 -2.09 25.84 9.64
CA LYS A 122 -0.64 25.74 9.39
C LYS A 122 -0.28 26.66 8.23
N VAL A 123 0.47 27.73 8.52
CA VAL A 123 1.01 28.62 7.49
C VAL A 123 2.03 27.86 6.67
N ILE A 124 1.70 27.62 5.40
CA ILE A 124 2.63 27.13 4.41
C ILE A 124 3.45 28.34 3.97
N LYS A 125 4.69 28.46 4.43
CA LYS A 125 5.66 29.37 3.80
C LYS A 125 5.81 28.94 2.34
N PRO A 126 5.51 29.77 1.33
CA PRO A 126 5.93 29.48 -0.04
C PRO A 126 7.46 29.53 -0.10
N GLU A 127 8.09 28.73 -0.97
CA GLU A 127 9.53 28.82 -1.22
C GLU A 127 9.85 30.08 -2.05
N SER A 128 9.88 31.24 -1.39
CA SER A 128 10.06 32.55 -2.03
C SER A 128 11.32 33.27 -1.55
N ASN A 129 12.43 33.09 -2.28
CA ASN A 129 13.64 33.92 -2.27
C ASN A 129 14.05 34.53 -0.92
N ASP A 130 14.67 33.73 -0.05
CA ASP A 130 15.45 34.27 1.07
C ASP A 130 16.66 35.04 0.52
N LYS A 131 16.53 36.37 0.45
CA LYS A 131 17.68 37.27 0.48
C LYS A 131 18.07 37.54 1.93
N GLU A 132 19.37 37.65 2.15
CA GLU A 132 20.01 37.84 3.45
C GLU A 132 19.42 39.05 4.21
N THR A 133 19.13 38.86 5.50
CA THR A 133 19.31 39.94 6.50
C THR A 133 19.72 39.35 7.84
N GLU A 134 20.88 39.71 8.36
CA GLU A 134 21.20 39.49 9.77
C GLU A 134 20.34 40.43 10.63
N GLY A 135 19.83 39.94 11.77
CA GLY A 135 19.02 40.77 12.68
C GLY A 135 18.61 39.99 13.93
N ALA A 136 19.14 40.37 15.08
CA ALA A 136 18.91 39.69 16.35
C ALA A 136 17.45 39.72 16.82
N TYR A 137 17.03 38.67 17.55
CA TYR A 137 15.89 38.72 18.45
C TYR A 137 16.16 37.92 19.74
N GLU A 138 15.45 38.27 20.79
CA GLU A 138 15.70 37.81 22.17
C GLU A 138 15.16 36.39 22.43
N SER A 139 15.72 35.73 23.45
CA SER A 139 15.34 34.38 23.86
C SER A 139 14.28 34.42 24.96
N ASP A 140 13.06 33.96 24.67
CA ASP A 140 12.00 33.77 25.66
C ASP A 140 11.44 32.34 25.59
N LEU A 141 11.99 31.44 26.41
CA LEU A 141 11.45 30.11 26.69
C LEU A 141 11.60 29.82 28.20
N PRO A 142 10.56 29.33 28.90
CA PRO A 142 10.65 29.06 30.33
C PRO A 142 11.60 27.89 30.68
N GLU A 143 12.49 28.11 31.65
CA GLU A 143 13.41 27.09 32.19
C GLU A 143 12.82 26.26 33.35
N GLU A 144 13.64 25.29 33.81
CA GLU A 144 13.45 24.37 34.95
C GLU A 144 12.41 23.23 34.73
N LEU A 145 12.64 21.97 35.13
CA LEU A 145 13.66 21.29 35.95
C LEU A 145 14.12 19.99 35.21
N CYS A 146 15.23 19.30 35.47
CA CYS A 146 16.29 19.38 36.49
C CYS A 146 17.60 18.84 35.87
N GLY A 147 18.79 19.22 36.36
CA GLY A 147 20.07 18.88 35.71
C GLY A 147 21.09 18.12 36.56
N SER A 148 22.02 17.45 35.89
CA SER A 148 23.39 17.14 36.37
C SER A 148 24.34 16.98 35.17
N GLN A 149 25.57 17.44 35.30
CA GLN A 149 26.54 17.54 34.19
C GLN A 149 27.52 16.36 34.15
N LEU A 150 27.98 16.00 32.94
CA LEU A 150 29.40 15.96 32.50
C LEU A 150 29.45 15.50 31.00
N PRO A 151 30.56 15.67 30.27
CA PRO A 151 30.47 16.15 28.89
C PRO A 151 30.53 15.09 27.79
N GLN A 152 29.82 15.36 26.70
CA GLN A 152 30.16 14.90 25.35
C GLN A 152 29.78 15.97 24.33
N GLN A 153 30.72 16.34 23.46
CA GLN A 153 30.47 17.31 22.39
C GLN A 153 29.58 16.69 21.32
N SER A 154 28.44 17.32 21.04
CA SER A 154 27.65 17.06 19.83
C SER A 154 26.97 18.36 19.40
N LEU A 155 27.34 18.90 18.24
CA LEU A 155 26.69 20.09 17.69
C LEU A 155 25.31 19.69 17.16
N LYS A 156 24.26 20.23 17.77
CA LYS A 156 22.89 20.11 17.26
C LYS A 156 22.61 21.21 16.25
N GLY A 157 22.72 20.88 14.96
CA GLY A 157 21.99 21.62 13.93
C GLY A 157 20.50 21.26 13.99
N TYR A 158 19.62 22.26 14.02
CA TYR A 158 18.19 22.08 13.75
C TYR A 158 17.93 22.50 12.30
N ASN A 159 17.50 21.55 11.47
CA ASN A 159 17.12 21.82 10.09
C ASN A 159 15.61 22.04 9.98
N ASP A 160 15.19 23.31 9.90
CA ASP A 160 13.83 23.68 9.52
C ASP A 160 13.77 23.93 8.01
N SER A 161 13.11 23.03 7.29
CA SER A 161 12.81 23.15 5.86
C SER A 161 11.61 22.24 5.53
N PRO A 162 10.70 22.63 4.62
CA PRO A 162 9.61 21.76 4.19
C PRO A 162 10.18 20.60 3.35
N ASP A 163 10.44 19.45 3.99
CA ASP A 163 10.75 18.21 3.25
C ASP A 163 9.68 17.97 2.17
N VAL A 164 10.08 17.95 0.89
CA VAL A 164 9.32 17.22 -0.13
C VAL A 164 9.46 15.75 0.23
N ILE A 165 8.51 15.24 1.04
CA ILE A 165 8.65 13.90 1.62
C ILE A 165 8.51 12.86 0.50
N ILE A 166 9.66 12.35 0.06
CA ILE A 166 9.73 11.04 -0.59
C ILE A 166 9.37 10.00 0.48
N GLU A 167 8.07 9.73 0.55
CA GLU A 167 7.49 8.51 1.10
C GLU A 167 7.36 7.49 -0.04
N ALA A 168 7.70 6.22 0.25
CA ALA A 168 7.32 5.09 -0.57
C ALA A 168 5.80 4.82 -0.42
N GLN A 169 5.01 5.69 -1.04
CA GLN A 169 3.57 5.49 -1.19
C GLN A 169 3.31 4.56 -2.38
N PHE A 170 2.90 3.35 -2.02
CA PHE A 170 2.11 2.38 -2.77
C PHE A 170 2.20 2.43 -4.29
N ASP A 171 3.03 1.56 -4.86
CA ASP A 171 2.92 1.23 -6.27
C ASP A 171 1.72 0.32 -6.50
N ASP A 172 0.55 0.82 -6.93
CA ASP A 172 -0.61 -0.03 -7.25
C ASP A 172 -0.55 -0.65 -8.66
N SER A 173 0.65 -1.12 -9.02
CA SER A 173 0.85 -2.11 -10.08
C SER A 173 0.23 -3.46 -9.68
N ASP A 174 -1.07 -3.60 -9.97
CA ASP A 174 -1.81 -4.87 -9.98
C ASP A 174 -1.30 -5.83 -11.09
N SER A 175 0.02 -5.88 -11.33
CA SER A 175 0.67 -7.08 -11.84
C SER A 175 0.84 -8.09 -10.70
N GLU A 176 -0.27 -8.75 -10.39
CA GLU A 176 -0.19 -10.20 -10.24
C GLU A 176 -0.06 -10.82 -11.66
N ASP A 177 -0.10 -12.15 -11.74
CA ASP A 177 -0.44 -12.78 -13.01
C ASP A 177 -1.97 -12.75 -13.19
N GLY A 178 -2.39 -12.38 -14.40
CA GLY A 178 -3.59 -11.55 -14.57
C GLY A 178 -3.29 -10.07 -14.26
N HIS A 179 -3.67 -9.08 -15.06
CA HIS A 179 -4.83 -8.98 -15.95
C HIS A 179 -4.59 -7.83 -17.03
N GLY A 180 -4.99 -7.75 -18.33
CA GLY A 180 -6.08 -8.27 -19.20
C GLY A 180 -6.57 -7.21 -20.26
N ASN A 181 -7.75 -7.25 -20.95
CA ASN A 181 -8.02 -6.39 -22.16
C ASN A 181 -9.41 -5.67 -22.45
N THR A 182 -9.40 -4.61 -23.32
CA THR A 182 -10.45 -4.07 -24.28
C THR A 182 -11.62 -3.16 -23.80
N GLN A 183 -12.37 -2.34 -24.61
CA GLN A 183 -12.32 -1.84 -26.02
C GLN A 183 -13.09 -0.49 -26.20
N ASN A 184 -12.74 0.45 -27.12
CA ASN A 184 -13.65 1.50 -27.69
C ASN A 184 -13.09 2.25 -28.94
N ALA A 185 -13.83 2.95 -29.83
CA ALA A 185 -15.28 3.27 -30.03
C ALA A 185 -15.55 3.61 -31.53
N LEU A 186 -16.77 4.10 -31.91
CA LEU A 186 -17.02 5.22 -32.88
C LEU A 186 -18.53 5.52 -33.17
N VAL A 187 -19.02 6.72 -32.78
CA VAL A 187 -19.70 7.82 -33.55
C VAL A 187 -20.73 7.45 -34.67
N ASP A 188 -21.94 8.05 -34.81
CA ASP A 188 -22.28 9.45 -35.24
C ASP A 188 -23.80 9.83 -35.04
N GLY A 189 -24.28 11.07 -35.37
CA GLY A 189 -25.73 11.41 -35.22
C GLY A 189 -26.40 12.68 -35.84
N VAL A 190 -25.77 13.86 -35.95
CA VAL A 190 -26.21 15.10 -36.70
C VAL A 190 -27.61 15.78 -36.47
N LYS A 191 -27.64 17.10 -36.14
CA LYS A 191 -28.49 18.24 -36.69
C LYS A 191 -28.76 19.37 -35.64
N LYS A 192 -29.08 20.65 -35.97
CA LYS A 192 -28.66 21.66 -37.00
C LYS A 192 -29.36 23.02 -36.69
N LEU A 193 -28.78 24.17 -37.10
CA LEU A 193 -29.40 25.55 -37.19
C LEU A 193 -29.67 26.29 -35.84
N SER A 194 -29.71 27.64 -35.71
CA SER A 194 -29.21 28.77 -36.55
C SER A 194 -29.35 30.19 -35.92
N VAL A 195 -28.35 31.09 -36.17
CA VAL A 195 -28.48 32.54 -36.57
C VAL A 195 -28.79 33.68 -35.54
N CYS A 196 -27.96 34.75 -35.65
CA CYS A 196 -28.09 36.21 -35.34
C CYS A 196 -28.37 36.80 -33.92
N VAL A 197 -27.35 37.46 -33.38
CA VAL A 197 -27.17 38.95 -33.27
C VAL A 197 -28.39 39.84 -32.95
N GLN A 198 -28.31 40.63 -31.86
CA GLN A 198 -28.53 42.09 -31.89
C GLN A 198 -27.96 42.84 -30.66
N GLU A 199 -27.54 44.10 -30.85
CA GLU A 199 -27.12 45.01 -29.79
C GLU A 199 -28.26 45.93 -29.31
N LYS A 200 -28.21 46.29 -28.01
CA LYS A 200 -28.54 47.62 -27.42
C LYS A 200 -28.33 47.54 -25.90
N GLY A 201 -27.81 48.53 -25.19
CA GLY A 201 -27.43 49.88 -25.60
C GLY A 201 -28.24 50.94 -24.86
N LYS A 202 -27.68 51.47 -23.75
CA LYS A 202 -28.18 52.69 -23.09
C LYS A 202 -27.09 53.30 -22.19
N GLU A 203 -26.84 54.58 -22.42
CA GLU A 203 -26.04 55.45 -21.55
C GLU A 203 -26.94 56.12 -20.50
N ASP A 204 -26.36 56.58 -19.41
CA ASP A 204 -26.57 57.97 -18.96
C ASP A 204 -25.32 58.47 -18.21
N ALA A 205 -25.14 59.78 -18.07
CA ALA A 205 -23.86 60.41 -17.76
C ALA A 205 -23.81 61.14 -16.41
N GLY A 206 -22.62 61.20 -15.81
CA GLY A 206 -22.32 62.01 -14.63
C GLY A 206 -20.82 62.30 -14.54
N ALA A 207 -20.42 63.56 -14.77
CA ALA A 207 -19.02 63.98 -14.92
C ALA A 207 -18.60 64.91 -13.75
N PRO A 208 -17.39 65.52 -13.71
CA PRO A 208 -16.42 65.17 -12.68
C PRO A 208 -16.02 66.33 -11.76
N MET A 209 -15.30 66.05 -10.68
CA MET A 209 -14.42 67.06 -10.07
C MET A 209 -13.19 66.46 -9.36
N ILE A 210 -12.12 67.26 -9.35
CA ILE A 210 -10.83 67.00 -8.71
C ILE A 210 -10.75 67.91 -7.48
N LYS A 211 -10.15 67.45 -6.36
CA LYS A 211 -9.19 68.26 -5.56
C LYS A 211 -8.50 67.50 -4.41
N ASP A 212 -7.17 67.60 -4.45
CA ASP A 212 -6.21 67.95 -3.39
C ASP A 212 -6.25 67.25 -2.01
N GLU A 213 -5.20 66.44 -1.81
CA GLU A 213 -4.37 66.22 -0.60
C GLU A 213 -4.94 66.14 0.84
N ASN A 214 -4.45 65.09 1.52
CA ASN A 214 -3.60 65.11 2.74
C ASN A 214 -4.11 64.44 4.03
N THR A 215 -3.15 63.84 4.74
CA THR A 215 -3.18 63.36 6.14
C THR A 215 -3.83 61.99 6.47
N PHE A 216 -2.97 60.97 6.58
CA PHE A 216 -3.02 59.81 7.51
C PHE A 216 -4.37 59.13 7.87
N THR A 217 -4.50 57.87 7.45
CA THR A 217 -5.05 56.80 8.30
C THR A 217 -4.25 55.50 8.10
N SER A 218 -4.30 54.62 9.09
CA SER A 218 -3.47 53.41 9.22
C SER A 218 -3.49 52.49 8.00
N GLN A 219 -2.31 52.04 7.55
CA GLN A 219 -2.19 50.78 6.83
C GLN A 219 -2.57 49.64 7.80
N ASP A 220 -3.66 48.94 7.52
CA ASP A 220 -3.94 47.67 8.19
C ASP A 220 -3.10 46.55 7.55
N SER A 221 -2.78 45.52 8.33
CA SER A 221 -1.78 44.52 7.96
C SER A 221 -2.36 43.10 7.88
N ARG A 222 -1.87 42.33 6.89
CA ARG A 222 -2.10 40.88 6.70
C ARG A 222 -3.50 40.51 6.17
N VAL A 223 -3.65 40.60 4.85
CA VAL A 223 -4.34 39.55 4.10
C VAL A 223 -3.27 38.78 3.34
N LEU A 224 -2.92 37.59 3.84
CA LEU A 224 -2.11 36.64 3.06
C LEU A 224 -3.00 35.97 2.00
N PRO A 225 -2.48 35.59 0.82
CA PRO A 225 -3.27 34.82 -0.14
C PRO A 225 -3.72 33.49 0.46
N GLU A 226 -4.99 33.11 0.25
CA GLU A 226 -5.61 31.87 0.76
C GLU A 226 -4.79 30.60 0.42
N LYS A 227 -4.01 30.64 -0.66
CA LYS A 227 -3.08 29.58 -1.11
C LYS A 227 -1.94 29.27 -0.12
N SER A 228 -1.74 30.08 0.92
CA SER A 228 -0.63 29.96 1.89
C SER A 228 -1.01 29.33 3.24
N GLN A 229 -2.23 28.79 3.41
CA GLN A 229 -2.66 28.12 4.65
C GLN A 229 -3.19 26.71 4.40
N GLN A 230 -2.84 25.78 5.30
CA GLN A 230 -3.38 24.41 5.33
C GLN A 230 -4.34 24.27 6.52
N ARG A 231 -5.57 23.81 6.24
CA ARG A 231 -6.60 23.57 7.26
C ARG A 231 -6.06 22.72 8.41
N SER A 232 -6.06 23.25 9.63
CA SER A 232 -5.68 22.52 10.85
C SER A 232 -6.93 21.99 11.57
N ALA A 233 -6.82 20.82 12.20
CA ALA A 233 -7.89 20.21 12.98
C ALA A 233 -7.37 19.44 14.21
N LYS A 234 -8.31 19.04 15.09
CA LYS A 234 -8.05 18.14 16.23
C LYS A 234 -9.03 16.98 16.25
N VAL A 235 -8.55 15.80 16.66
CA VAL A 235 -9.34 14.56 16.81
C VAL A 235 -10.24 14.66 18.04
N VAL A 236 -11.54 14.53 17.82
CA VAL A 236 -12.59 14.58 18.86
C VAL A 236 -13.24 13.23 19.12
N TYR A 237 -13.10 12.27 18.20
CA TYR A 237 -13.58 10.89 18.36
C TYR A 237 -12.78 9.91 17.49
N ILE A 238 -12.79 8.62 17.85
CA ILE A 238 -12.34 7.51 17.00
C ILE A 238 -13.56 6.65 16.70
N LEU A 239 -14.04 6.68 15.45
CA LEU A 239 -15.19 5.87 15.02
C LEU A 239 -14.81 4.39 14.95
N GLU A 240 -13.66 4.09 14.35
CA GLU A 240 -13.21 2.72 14.12
C GLU A 240 -11.73 2.54 14.43
N LYS A 241 -11.43 1.44 15.12
CA LYS A 241 -10.09 1.11 15.64
C LYS A 241 -9.34 0.15 14.71
N LYS A 242 -9.06 0.57 13.48
CA LYS A 242 -8.43 -0.27 12.45
C LYS A 242 -6.97 -0.65 12.72
N HIS A 243 -6.20 0.18 13.43
CA HIS A 243 -4.85 -0.22 13.86
C HIS A 243 -4.92 -1.47 14.78
N SER A 244 -4.05 -2.46 14.59
CA SER A 244 -4.09 -3.77 15.27
C SER A 244 -4.01 -3.73 16.81
N ARG A 245 -3.46 -2.63 17.35
CA ARG A 245 -3.07 -2.43 18.75
C ARG A 245 -1.95 -3.38 19.23
N ALA A 246 -1.35 -4.17 18.35
CA ALA A 246 -0.07 -4.82 18.62
C ALA A 246 1.09 -3.93 18.14
N ALA A 247 2.26 -4.10 18.75
CA ALA A 247 3.51 -3.49 18.34
C ALA A 247 4.68 -4.41 18.69
N THR A 248 5.67 -4.47 17.80
CA THR A 248 6.98 -5.10 18.00
C THR A 248 7.96 -4.06 18.52
N GLY A 249 8.88 -4.44 19.41
CA GLY A 249 9.85 -3.51 19.97
C GLY A 249 10.55 -4.02 21.22
N PHE A 250 11.18 -3.09 21.93
CA PHE A 250 12.18 -3.37 22.97
C PHE A 250 11.71 -2.93 24.36
N LEU A 251 11.97 -3.76 25.39
CA LEU A 251 11.76 -3.39 26.79
C LEU A 251 12.96 -2.62 27.35
N LYS A 252 12.70 -1.53 28.07
CA LYS A 252 13.69 -0.73 28.79
C LYS A 252 13.16 -0.39 30.18
N LEU A 253 14.04 -0.29 31.19
CA LEU A 253 13.64 0.28 32.48
C LEU A 253 13.39 1.79 32.34
N LEU A 254 12.51 2.34 33.18
CA LEU A 254 12.29 3.79 33.24
C LEU A 254 13.55 4.51 33.76
N ALA A 255 13.78 5.75 33.32
CA ALA A 255 15.01 6.49 33.66
C ALA A 255 15.03 6.98 35.12
N ASP A 256 13.90 7.50 35.61
CA ASP A 256 13.77 7.95 37.01
C ASP A 256 13.54 6.76 37.95
N LYS A 257 14.63 6.31 38.59
CA LYS A 257 14.64 5.21 39.57
C LYS A 257 13.87 5.50 40.86
N ASN A 258 13.55 6.76 41.14
CA ASN A 258 12.88 7.17 42.38
C ASN A 258 11.34 7.22 42.23
N SER A 259 10.83 7.28 41.00
CA SER A 259 9.39 7.30 40.72
C SER A 259 8.65 6.07 41.25
N GLU A 260 7.41 6.28 41.72
CA GLU A 260 6.46 5.18 41.91
C GLU A 260 6.21 4.38 40.61
N LEU A 261 6.33 5.02 39.45
CA LEU A 261 6.12 4.36 38.15
C LEU A 261 7.25 3.36 37.85
N PHE A 262 8.50 3.69 38.18
CA PHE A 262 9.66 2.80 38.02
C PHE A 262 9.53 1.52 38.84
N ARG A 263 8.91 1.59 40.03
CA ARG A 263 8.65 0.42 40.89
C ARG A 263 7.48 -0.45 40.41
N LYS A 264 6.78 -0.07 39.34
CA LYS A 264 5.54 -0.70 38.88
C LYS A 264 5.58 -1.08 37.39
N TYR A 265 6.32 -0.34 36.56
CA TYR A 265 6.31 -0.47 35.11
C TYR A 265 7.71 -0.43 34.47
N ALA A 266 7.89 -1.24 33.44
CA ALA A 266 8.89 -1.03 32.39
C ALA A 266 8.34 -0.09 31.29
N LEU A 267 9.23 0.39 30.43
CA LEU A 267 8.91 1.16 29.24
C LEU A 267 9.16 0.31 27.99
N PHE A 268 8.10 -0.05 27.29
CA PHE A 268 8.18 -0.67 25.97
C PHE A 268 8.32 0.43 24.91
N SER A 269 9.27 0.26 24.00
CA SER A 269 9.55 1.17 22.88
C SER A 269 9.29 0.45 21.56
N PRO A 270 8.17 0.75 20.87
CA PRO A 270 7.88 0.21 19.54
C PRO A 270 8.97 0.50 18.52
N SER A 271 9.12 -0.39 17.54
CA SER A 271 9.94 -0.16 16.35
C SER A 271 9.28 0.88 15.42
N ASP A 272 7.96 0.82 15.24
CA ASP A 272 7.21 1.86 14.52
C ASP A 272 7.04 3.12 15.39
N HIS A 273 7.71 4.21 15.00
CA HIS A 273 7.67 5.50 15.70
C HIS A 273 6.30 6.22 15.65
N ARG A 274 5.36 5.76 14.81
CA ARG A 274 3.97 6.24 14.80
C ARG A 274 3.18 5.74 16.02
N VAL A 275 3.63 4.64 16.64
CA VAL A 275 3.02 4.02 17.84
C VAL A 275 3.62 4.65 19.11
N PRO A 276 2.80 5.01 20.12
CA PRO A 276 3.31 5.54 21.38
C PRO A 276 4.13 4.51 22.16
N ARG A 277 5.11 4.96 22.94
CA ARG A 277 5.75 4.12 23.97
C ARG A 277 4.70 3.69 25.00
N LEU A 278 4.89 2.51 25.59
CA LEU A 278 3.90 1.87 26.46
C LEU A 278 4.47 1.61 27.86
N TYR A 279 3.68 1.84 28.90
CA TYR A 279 3.96 1.31 30.24
C TYR A 279 3.56 -0.16 30.29
N VAL A 280 4.50 -1.05 30.59
CA VAL A 280 4.27 -2.49 30.75
C VAL A 280 4.44 -2.88 32.22
N PRO A 281 3.47 -3.52 32.90
CA PRO A 281 3.63 -3.91 34.30
C PRO A 281 4.85 -4.82 34.51
N LEU A 282 5.66 -4.57 35.53
CA LEU A 282 6.88 -5.38 35.78
C LEU A 282 6.58 -6.87 36.03
N LYS A 283 5.38 -7.18 36.53
CA LYS A 283 4.86 -8.55 36.70
C LYS A 283 4.67 -9.32 35.38
N ASP A 284 4.61 -8.61 34.24
CA ASP A 284 4.40 -9.17 32.91
C ASP A 284 5.72 -9.25 32.12
N CYS A 285 6.84 -8.79 32.71
CA CYS A 285 8.18 -8.88 32.14
C CYS A 285 8.88 -10.20 32.54
N PRO A 286 9.96 -10.62 31.82
CA PRO A 286 10.81 -11.72 32.27
C PRO A 286 11.34 -11.51 33.70
N GLN A 287 11.44 -12.59 34.49
CA GLN A 287 11.78 -12.48 35.93
C GLN A 287 13.15 -11.85 36.18
N ASP A 288 14.10 -12.08 35.29
CA ASP A 288 15.47 -11.55 35.30
C ASP A 288 15.62 -10.24 34.51
N PHE A 289 14.60 -9.75 33.80
CA PHE A 289 14.67 -8.46 33.10
C PHE A 289 15.00 -7.29 34.06
N VAL A 290 14.53 -7.36 35.32
CA VAL A 290 14.81 -6.32 36.33
C VAL A 290 16.25 -6.37 36.83
N THR A 291 16.87 -7.56 36.88
CA THR A 291 18.26 -7.73 37.36
C THR A 291 19.29 -7.62 36.24
N ARG A 292 18.95 -8.05 35.02
CA ARG A 292 19.79 -8.03 33.83
C ARG A 292 19.05 -7.43 32.61
N PRO A 293 18.63 -6.15 32.64
CA PRO A 293 17.92 -5.51 31.53
C PRO A 293 18.76 -5.35 30.25
N LYS A 294 20.09 -5.54 30.32
CA LYS A 294 20.99 -5.47 29.16
C LYS A 294 20.93 -6.72 28.28
N ASP A 295 20.69 -7.89 28.86
CA ASP A 295 20.56 -9.17 28.15
C ASP A 295 19.38 -9.14 27.16
N TYR A 296 18.42 -8.24 27.42
CA TYR A 296 17.24 -7.99 26.61
C TYR A 296 17.35 -6.78 25.67
N ALA A 297 18.51 -6.13 25.58
CA ALA A 297 18.66 -4.88 24.82
C ALA A 297 18.37 -5.03 23.31
N ASN A 298 18.67 -6.21 22.74
CA ASN A 298 18.42 -6.56 21.34
C ASN A 298 17.24 -7.55 21.19
N THR A 299 16.57 -7.93 22.28
CA THR A 299 15.46 -8.89 22.25
C THR A 299 14.16 -8.20 21.88
N LEU A 300 13.51 -8.70 20.83
CA LEU A 300 12.20 -8.26 20.37
C LEU A 300 11.08 -8.89 21.21
N PHE A 301 10.07 -8.07 21.53
CA PHE A 301 8.84 -8.48 22.19
C PHE A 301 7.62 -7.93 21.45
N ILE A 302 6.50 -8.65 21.54
CA ILE A 302 5.18 -8.10 21.22
C ILE A 302 4.58 -7.49 22.48
N CYS A 303 4.08 -6.27 22.36
CA CYS A 303 3.20 -5.64 23.35
C CYS A 303 1.86 -5.26 22.71
N ARG A 304 0.75 -5.47 23.43
CA ARG A 304 -0.60 -5.05 23.02
C ARG A 304 -1.07 -3.85 23.84
N ILE A 305 -1.59 -2.84 23.16
CA ILE A 305 -2.11 -1.59 23.76
C ILE A 305 -3.50 -1.87 24.35
N MET A 306 -3.61 -1.80 25.67
CA MET A 306 -4.85 -2.12 26.40
C MET A 306 -5.73 -0.89 26.66
N ASP A 307 -5.11 0.25 26.98
CA ASP A 307 -5.81 1.49 27.32
C ASP A 307 -4.90 2.71 27.11
N TRP A 308 -5.47 3.88 26.81
CA TRP A 308 -4.72 5.16 26.81
C TRP A 308 -5.55 6.25 27.50
N LYS A 309 -5.27 6.43 28.80
CA LYS A 309 -5.95 7.40 29.66
C LYS A 309 -5.54 8.83 29.32
N GLU A 310 -6.49 9.74 29.49
CA GLU A 310 -6.30 11.16 29.20
C GLU A 310 -5.29 11.86 30.13
N ASP A 311 -4.99 11.27 31.30
CA ASP A 311 -3.99 11.74 32.26
C ASP A 311 -2.57 11.13 32.08
N SER A 312 -2.32 10.41 30.98
CA SER A 312 -1.06 9.67 30.77
C SER A 312 -0.43 9.90 29.39
N ASN A 313 0.81 10.40 29.36
CA ASN A 313 1.60 10.59 28.14
C ASN A 313 1.83 9.30 27.33
N PHE A 314 1.90 8.16 28.03
CA PHE A 314 2.12 6.84 27.44
C PHE A 314 0.90 5.95 27.68
N ALA A 315 0.61 5.07 26.72
CA ALA A 315 -0.48 4.12 26.84
C ALA A 315 -0.09 2.94 27.76
N LEU A 316 -1.09 2.22 28.28
CA LEU A 316 -0.89 1.00 29.06
C LEU A 316 -0.80 -0.20 28.12
N GLY A 317 0.30 -0.94 28.19
CA GLY A 317 0.56 -2.13 27.40
C GLY A 317 0.55 -3.40 28.24
N GLN A 318 0.14 -4.52 27.62
CA GLN A 318 0.36 -5.88 28.12
C GLN A 318 1.44 -6.53 27.26
N LEU A 319 2.48 -7.12 27.89
CA LEU A 319 3.45 -7.93 27.16
C LEU A 319 2.78 -9.24 26.72
N ALA A 320 2.90 -9.61 25.45
CA ALA A 320 2.30 -10.84 24.92
C ALA A 320 3.31 -11.99 24.91
N LYS A 321 4.49 -11.77 24.30
CA LYS A 321 5.63 -12.70 24.33
C LYS A 321 6.94 -12.03 23.88
N SER A 322 8.05 -12.71 24.17
CA SER A 322 9.32 -12.52 23.46
C SER A 322 9.24 -13.20 22.08
N LEU A 323 9.90 -12.62 21.08
CA LEU A 323 10.00 -13.18 19.72
C LEU A 323 11.38 -13.83 19.49
N GLY A 324 12.45 -13.13 19.84
CA GLY A 324 13.83 -13.54 19.59
C GLY A 324 14.76 -12.33 19.56
N GLN A 325 15.92 -12.45 18.90
CA GLN A 325 16.81 -11.29 18.66
C GLN A 325 16.33 -10.47 17.46
N ALA A 326 16.59 -9.16 17.48
CA ALA A 326 16.37 -8.28 16.34
C ALA A 326 17.37 -8.56 15.21
N GLY A 327 16.91 -8.50 13.96
CA GLY A 327 17.69 -8.88 12.79
C GLY A 327 17.71 -10.38 12.45
N GLU A 328 16.90 -11.19 13.14
CA GLU A 328 16.68 -12.61 12.83
C GLU A 328 15.40 -12.81 12.03
N ILE A 329 15.43 -13.67 10.99
CA ILE A 329 14.35 -13.82 10.01
C ILE A 329 13.00 -14.12 10.66
N GLU A 330 12.90 -15.17 11.46
CA GLU A 330 11.62 -15.64 11.99
C GLU A 330 11.04 -14.74 13.12
N PRO A 331 11.84 -14.23 14.09
CA PRO A 331 11.39 -13.21 15.04
C PRO A 331 10.87 -11.93 14.38
N GLU A 332 11.58 -11.39 13.38
CA GLU A 332 11.15 -10.19 12.66
C GLU A 332 9.91 -10.46 11.80
N THR A 333 9.85 -11.62 11.15
CA THR A 333 8.67 -12.07 10.37
C THR A 333 7.42 -12.17 11.25
N GLU A 334 7.52 -12.80 12.42
CA GLU A 334 6.40 -12.88 13.36
C GLU A 334 6.01 -11.51 13.91
N GLY A 335 6.99 -10.62 14.12
CA GLY A 335 6.76 -9.22 14.46
C GLY A 335 5.91 -8.50 13.41
N ILE A 336 6.34 -8.54 12.15
CA ILE A 336 5.66 -7.94 11.00
C ILE A 336 4.22 -8.49 10.86
N LEU A 337 4.05 -9.81 10.89
CA LEU A 337 2.73 -10.45 10.80
C LEU A 337 1.79 -9.98 11.93
N THR A 338 2.30 -9.90 13.16
CA THR A 338 1.52 -9.51 14.33
C THR A 338 1.15 -8.03 14.32
N GLU A 339 2.04 -7.14 13.90
CA GLU A 339 1.76 -5.70 13.80
C GLU A 339 0.64 -5.38 12.81
N TYR A 340 0.61 -6.06 11.66
CA TYR A 340 -0.41 -5.88 10.62
C TYR A 340 -1.65 -6.78 10.81
N GLY A 341 -1.74 -7.45 11.96
CA GLY A 341 -2.88 -8.28 12.32
C GLY A 341 -3.14 -9.43 11.35
N VAL A 342 -2.09 -9.99 10.74
CA VAL A 342 -2.19 -11.23 9.96
C VAL A 342 -2.36 -12.38 10.94
N ASP A 343 -3.45 -13.15 10.78
CA ASP A 343 -3.61 -14.42 11.46
C ASP A 343 -2.79 -15.50 10.74
N PHE A 344 -1.74 -15.97 11.41
CA PHE A 344 -0.87 -17.06 10.98
C PHE A 344 -1.00 -18.31 11.88
N SER A 345 -2.05 -18.38 12.69
CA SER A 345 -2.31 -19.56 13.55
C SER A 345 -2.78 -20.78 12.73
N ASP A 346 -2.68 -21.96 13.33
CA ASP A 346 -3.31 -23.18 12.79
C ASP A 346 -4.83 -23.04 12.77
N PHE A 347 -5.47 -23.56 11.73
CA PHE A 347 -6.93 -23.58 11.63
C PHE A 347 -7.56 -24.43 12.74
N SER A 348 -8.58 -23.89 13.40
CA SER A 348 -9.26 -24.56 14.52
C SER A 348 -9.97 -25.86 14.08
N SER A 349 -10.21 -26.76 15.04
CA SER A 349 -10.84 -28.05 14.76
C SER A 349 -12.25 -27.94 14.16
N GLU A 350 -12.98 -26.87 14.44
CA GLU A 350 -14.28 -26.56 13.80
C GLU A 350 -14.13 -26.14 12.32
N VAL A 351 -13.04 -25.47 11.93
CA VAL A 351 -12.72 -25.17 10.54
C VAL A 351 -12.33 -26.45 9.81
N LEU A 352 -11.46 -27.26 10.42
CA LEU A 352 -11.04 -28.54 9.84
C LEU A 352 -12.20 -29.54 9.71
N ALA A 353 -13.20 -29.49 10.60
CA ALA A 353 -14.41 -30.29 10.50
C ALA A 353 -15.34 -29.87 9.34
N CYS A 354 -15.16 -28.70 8.74
CA CYS A 354 -15.86 -28.29 7.52
C CYS A 354 -15.28 -28.92 6.24
N LEU A 355 -14.09 -29.54 6.31
CA LEU A 355 -13.41 -30.13 5.16
C LEU A 355 -14.01 -31.49 4.77
N PRO A 356 -13.83 -31.96 3.51
CA PRO A 356 -14.27 -33.29 3.10
C PRO A 356 -13.60 -34.40 3.93
N GLN A 357 -14.40 -35.17 4.67
CA GLN A 357 -13.91 -36.17 5.63
C GLN A 357 -13.51 -37.51 4.96
N GLY A 358 -14.03 -37.80 3.77
CA GLY A 358 -13.67 -38.99 3.00
C GLY A 358 -12.41 -38.72 2.16
N LEU A 359 -11.24 -39.12 2.66
CA LEU A 359 -9.95 -38.98 1.99
C LEU A 359 -9.40 -40.36 1.56
N PRO A 360 -8.80 -40.49 0.35
CA PRO A 360 -8.64 -39.45 -0.69
C PRO A 360 -10.00 -39.06 -1.29
N TRP A 361 -10.22 -37.76 -1.45
CA TRP A 361 -11.49 -37.24 -1.96
C TRP A 361 -11.61 -37.45 -3.47
N THR A 362 -12.81 -37.81 -3.93
CA THR A 362 -13.16 -37.93 -5.35
C THR A 362 -14.45 -37.18 -5.64
N ILE A 363 -14.60 -36.72 -6.89
CA ILE A 363 -15.79 -35.98 -7.32
C ILE A 363 -17.03 -36.89 -7.22
N PRO A 364 -18.10 -36.46 -6.52
CA PRO A 364 -19.34 -37.25 -6.44
C PRO A 364 -19.98 -37.48 -7.82
N PRO A 365 -20.53 -38.68 -8.11
CA PRO A 365 -21.10 -39.03 -9.41
C PRO A 365 -22.15 -38.03 -9.94
N GLU A 366 -22.91 -37.39 -9.04
CA GLU A 366 -23.92 -36.40 -9.37
C GLU A 366 -23.37 -35.05 -9.85
N GLU A 367 -22.10 -34.71 -9.63
CA GLU A 367 -21.53 -33.48 -10.18
C GLU A 367 -21.26 -33.62 -11.70
N PHE A 368 -20.98 -34.84 -12.18
CA PHE A 368 -20.78 -35.11 -13.62
C PHE A 368 -22.05 -34.95 -14.46
N SER A 369 -23.24 -34.96 -13.86
CA SER A 369 -24.51 -34.66 -14.56
C SER A 369 -24.94 -33.20 -14.50
N LYS A 370 -24.37 -32.40 -13.57
CA LYS A 370 -24.66 -30.97 -13.39
C LYS A 370 -23.69 -30.05 -14.14
N ARG A 371 -22.50 -30.55 -14.47
CA ARG A 371 -21.37 -29.76 -15.00
C ARG A 371 -21.05 -30.14 -16.45
N ARG A 372 -20.53 -29.17 -17.23
CA ARG A 372 -19.95 -29.48 -18.55
C ARG A 372 -18.62 -30.21 -18.35
N ASP A 373 -18.54 -31.46 -18.76
CA ASP A 373 -17.31 -32.27 -18.74
C ASP A 373 -16.37 -31.79 -19.87
N LEU A 374 -15.16 -31.39 -19.47
CA LEU A 374 -14.08 -30.91 -20.33
C LEU A 374 -12.79 -31.71 -20.12
N ARG A 375 -12.83 -32.86 -19.42
CA ARG A 375 -11.63 -33.64 -19.03
C ARG A 375 -10.84 -34.24 -20.20
N LYS A 376 -11.35 -34.15 -21.43
CA LYS A 376 -10.71 -34.61 -22.67
C LYS A 376 -10.14 -33.46 -23.52
N ASP A 377 -10.27 -32.23 -23.04
CA ASP A 377 -9.76 -31.04 -23.71
C ASP A 377 -8.34 -30.74 -23.22
N CYS A 378 -7.46 -30.31 -24.12
CA CYS A 378 -6.11 -29.86 -23.78
C CYS A 378 -6.17 -28.56 -22.94
N ILE A 379 -6.14 -28.74 -21.62
CA ILE A 379 -6.20 -27.71 -20.59
C ILE A 379 -4.93 -27.82 -19.74
N PHE A 380 -4.25 -26.71 -19.45
CA PHE A 380 -3.02 -26.69 -18.65
C PHE A 380 -2.92 -25.41 -17.81
N THR A 381 -2.11 -25.44 -16.75
CA THR A 381 -1.79 -24.24 -15.94
C THR A 381 -0.47 -23.63 -16.41
N ILE A 382 -0.24 -22.34 -16.15
CA ILE A 382 1.05 -21.66 -16.34
C ILE A 382 1.30 -20.79 -15.10
N ASP A 383 2.25 -21.20 -14.27
CA ASP A 383 2.43 -20.62 -12.93
C ASP A 383 3.90 -20.23 -12.67
N PRO A 384 4.22 -19.57 -11.54
CA PRO A 384 5.56 -19.63 -10.96
C PRO A 384 5.95 -21.11 -10.71
N SER A 385 7.21 -21.46 -10.99
CA SER A 385 7.73 -22.82 -10.79
C SER A 385 7.49 -23.35 -9.37
N THR A 386 7.60 -22.48 -8.37
CA THR A 386 7.37 -22.73 -6.93
C THR A 386 5.90 -22.80 -6.49
N ALA A 387 4.93 -22.46 -7.34
CA ALA A 387 3.50 -22.38 -6.98
C ALA A 387 2.92 -23.75 -6.58
N ARG A 388 1.94 -23.73 -5.66
CA ARG A 388 1.27 -24.93 -5.12
C ARG A 388 -0.26 -24.83 -5.19
N ASP A 389 -0.73 -23.61 -5.04
CA ASP A 389 -2.09 -23.11 -5.09
C ASP A 389 -2.44 -22.62 -6.51
N LEU A 390 -2.65 -23.58 -7.42
CA LEU A 390 -2.93 -23.30 -8.83
C LEU A 390 -4.42 -22.94 -8.97
N ASP A 391 -4.72 -21.65 -9.05
CA ASP A 391 -6.08 -21.11 -9.08
C ASP A 391 -6.75 -21.23 -10.47
N ASP A 392 -5.98 -21.14 -11.55
CA ASP A 392 -6.47 -21.05 -12.92
C ASP A 392 -5.78 -22.02 -13.90
N ALA A 393 -6.50 -22.33 -14.99
CA ALA A 393 -6.00 -23.11 -16.11
C ALA A 393 -6.56 -22.56 -17.43
N LEU A 394 -5.81 -22.74 -18.51
CA LEU A 394 -6.09 -22.22 -19.85
C LEU A 394 -6.31 -23.34 -20.86
N SER A 395 -7.13 -23.08 -21.88
CA SER A 395 -7.20 -23.87 -23.11
C SER A 395 -7.44 -23.00 -24.34
N CYS A 396 -6.99 -23.47 -25.51
CA CYS A 396 -7.20 -22.79 -26.78
C CYS A 396 -7.28 -23.80 -27.95
N LYS A 397 -8.44 -23.86 -28.60
CA LYS A 397 -8.73 -24.71 -29.76
C LYS A 397 -8.98 -23.85 -31.00
N SER A 398 -8.30 -24.13 -32.11
CA SER A 398 -8.63 -23.53 -33.40
C SER A 398 -9.94 -24.09 -33.94
N LEU A 399 -10.80 -23.22 -34.47
CA LEU A 399 -12.08 -23.57 -35.07
C LEU A 399 -11.98 -23.56 -36.61
N ALA A 400 -12.90 -24.27 -37.27
CA ALA A 400 -12.88 -24.47 -38.73
C ALA A 400 -13.14 -23.19 -39.56
N ASP A 401 -13.61 -22.12 -38.92
CA ASP A 401 -13.83 -20.79 -39.49
C ASP A 401 -12.62 -19.84 -39.32
N GLY A 402 -11.54 -20.30 -38.66
CA GLY A 402 -10.36 -19.49 -38.35
C GLY A 402 -10.45 -18.69 -37.05
N ASN A 403 -11.53 -18.84 -36.27
CA ASN A 403 -11.62 -18.32 -34.90
C ASN A 403 -11.06 -19.34 -33.89
N PHE A 404 -11.12 -19.03 -32.59
CA PHE A 404 -10.66 -19.90 -31.51
C PHE A 404 -11.74 -20.07 -30.41
N GLU A 405 -11.93 -21.29 -29.90
CA GLU A 405 -12.56 -21.52 -28.58
C GLU A 405 -11.46 -21.39 -27.53
N VAL A 406 -11.55 -20.38 -26.66
CA VAL A 406 -10.60 -20.14 -25.56
C VAL A 406 -11.31 -20.27 -24.22
N GLY A 407 -10.74 -21.06 -23.32
CA GLY A 407 -11.26 -21.30 -21.98
C GLY A 407 -10.32 -20.77 -20.90
N VAL A 408 -10.90 -20.08 -19.91
CA VAL A 408 -10.30 -19.78 -18.60
C VAL A 408 -11.08 -20.59 -17.57
N HIS A 409 -10.40 -21.48 -16.86
CA HIS A 409 -10.99 -22.47 -15.96
C HIS A 409 -10.47 -22.23 -14.53
N ILE A 410 -11.32 -21.69 -13.65
CA ILE A 410 -10.92 -21.28 -12.29
C ILE A 410 -11.36 -22.33 -11.25
N ALA A 411 -10.55 -22.60 -10.25
CA ALA A 411 -10.86 -23.52 -9.15
C ALA A 411 -12.22 -23.18 -8.48
N ASP A 412 -13.14 -24.16 -8.40
CA ASP A 412 -14.48 -23.95 -7.80
C ASP A 412 -14.44 -24.06 -6.27
N VAL A 413 -13.67 -23.18 -5.62
CA VAL A 413 -13.58 -23.08 -4.15
C VAL A 413 -14.96 -22.85 -3.52
N SER A 414 -15.89 -22.21 -4.26
CA SER A 414 -17.27 -21.98 -3.81
C SER A 414 -18.10 -23.27 -3.64
N TYR A 415 -17.62 -24.41 -4.13
CA TYR A 415 -18.15 -25.74 -3.81
C TYR A 415 -17.64 -26.27 -2.45
N PHE A 416 -16.36 -26.01 -2.13
CA PHE A 416 -15.69 -26.52 -0.92
C PHE A 416 -15.79 -25.61 0.32
N VAL A 417 -16.26 -24.36 0.16
CA VAL A 417 -16.41 -23.38 1.26
C VAL A 417 -17.89 -23.00 1.40
N PRO A 418 -18.69 -23.75 2.20
CA PRO A 418 -20.10 -23.47 2.42
C PRO A 418 -20.30 -22.15 3.17
N GLU A 419 -21.16 -21.29 2.65
CA GLU A 419 -21.44 -19.97 3.20
C GLU A 419 -21.99 -20.04 4.63
N GLY A 420 -21.47 -19.20 5.54
CA GLY A 420 -21.81 -19.18 6.95
C GLY A 420 -21.13 -20.25 7.83
N SER A 421 -20.37 -21.19 7.24
CA SER A 421 -19.57 -22.17 8.00
C SER A 421 -18.41 -21.52 8.79
N SER A 422 -17.78 -22.25 9.71
CA SER A 422 -16.57 -21.75 10.39
C SER A 422 -15.40 -21.57 9.41
N LEU A 423 -15.31 -22.40 8.37
CA LEU A 423 -14.35 -22.26 7.27
C LEU A 423 -14.58 -20.99 6.44
N ASP A 424 -15.84 -20.65 6.13
CA ASP A 424 -16.20 -19.40 5.43
C ASP A 424 -15.88 -18.16 6.27
N LYS A 425 -16.11 -18.23 7.60
CA LYS A 425 -15.78 -17.13 8.52
C LYS A 425 -14.29 -16.87 8.60
N VAL A 426 -13.46 -17.89 8.80
CA VAL A 426 -11.99 -17.68 8.83
C VAL A 426 -11.44 -17.24 7.47
N ALA A 427 -12.03 -17.71 6.36
CA ALA A 427 -11.69 -17.24 5.02
C ALA A 427 -12.03 -15.75 4.83
N ALA A 428 -13.19 -15.31 5.32
CA ALA A 428 -13.57 -13.90 5.35
C ALA A 428 -12.68 -13.06 6.27
N GLU A 429 -12.35 -13.57 7.46
CA GLU A 429 -11.50 -12.89 8.46
C GLU A 429 -10.06 -12.69 7.94
N ARG A 430 -9.46 -13.72 7.33
CA ARG A 430 -8.15 -13.60 6.67
C ARG A 430 -8.22 -12.77 5.38
N ALA A 431 -9.29 -12.95 4.60
CA ALA A 431 -9.65 -12.29 3.33
C ALA A 431 -8.68 -12.46 2.14
N THR A 432 -7.40 -12.73 2.39
CA THR A 432 -6.37 -12.99 1.38
C THR A 432 -5.26 -13.85 1.98
N SER A 433 -4.60 -14.68 1.17
CA SER A 433 -3.29 -15.23 1.51
C SER A 433 -2.24 -14.11 1.57
N VAL A 434 -1.15 -14.34 2.29
CA VAL A 434 -0.02 -13.41 2.42
C VAL A 434 1.28 -14.12 2.05
N TYR A 435 1.94 -13.67 0.98
CA TYR A 435 3.16 -14.28 0.46
C TYR A 435 4.40 -13.57 1.01
N LEU A 436 5.13 -14.21 1.91
CA LEU A 436 6.42 -13.77 2.40
C LEU A 436 7.53 -14.38 1.54
N VAL A 437 8.75 -13.83 1.61
CA VAL A 437 9.90 -14.31 0.83
C VAL A 437 10.19 -15.80 1.07
N GLN A 438 10.01 -16.30 2.30
CA GLN A 438 10.30 -17.70 2.67
C GLN A 438 9.06 -18.62 2.82
N LYS A 439 7.83 -18.08 2.91
CA LYS A 439 6.62 -18.87 3.20
C LYS A 439 5.32 -18.13 2.86
N VAL A 440 4.24 -18.87 2.63
CA VAL A 440 2.88 -18.31 2.50
C VAL A 440 2.09 -18.52 3.79
N VAL A 441 1.33 -17.50 4.21
CA VAL A 441 0.25 -17.63 5.20
C VAL A 441 -1.06 -17.78 4.43
N PRO A 442 -1.70 -18.98 4.41
CA PRO A 442 -2.81 -19.24 3.51
C PRO A 442 -4.15 -18.77 4.08
N MET A 443 -5.06 -18.36 3.17
CA MET A 443 -6.45 -18.02 3.51
C MET A 443 -7.28 -19.24 3.94
N LEU A 444 -7.01 -20.41 3.33
CA LEU A 444 -7.74 -21.67 3.55
C LEU A 444 -6.80 -22.78 4.06
N PRO A 445 -7.33 -23.89 4.63
CA PRO A 445 -6.51 -25.04 4.99
C PRO A 445 -5.74 -25.63 3.80
N ARG A 446 -4.51 -26.11 4.03
CA ARG A 446 -3.62 -26.64 2.98
C ARG A 446 -4.24 -27.76 2.13
N LEU A 447 -5.12 -28.58 2.71
CA LEU A 447 -5.91 -29.59 1.99
C LEU A 447 -6.77 -28.98 0.85
N LEU A 448 -7.30 -27.76 1.02
CA LEU A 448 -7.97 -27.04 -0.06
C LEU A 448 -6.95 -26.35 -0.97
N CYS A 449 -6.01 -25.59 -0.40
CA CYS A 449 -5.08 -24.77 -1.17
C CYS A 449 -4.16 -25.56 -2.10
N GLU A 450 -3.60 -26.68 -1.65
CA GLU A 450 -2.53 -27.40 -2.35
C GLU A 450 -3.01 -28.73 -2.96
N GLU A 451 -4.06 -29.35 -2.42
CA GLU A 451 -4.53 -30.67 -2.86
C GLU A 451 -5.88 -30.66 -3.59
N LEU A 452 -6.98 -30.20 -2.96
CA LEU A 452 -8.34 -30.38 -3.50
C LEU A 452 -8.75 -29.31 -4.51
N CYS A 453 -8.63 -28.03 -4.18
CA CYS A 453 -9.03 -26.93 -5.09
C CYS A 453 -7.98 -26.67 -6.18
N SER A 454 -6.69 -26.74 -5.82
CA SER A 454 -5.56 -26.54 -6.74
C SER A 454 -5.70 -27.37 -8.01
N LEU A 455 -5.52 -26.75 -9.18
CA LEU A 455 -5.72 -27.37 -10.50
C LEU A 455 -4.56 -28.28 -10.95
N ASN A 456 -4.03 -29.05 -9.99
CA ASN A 456 -2.97 -30.03 -10.14
C ASN A 456 -3.17 -30.95 -11.37
N PRO A 457 -2.10 -31.26 -12.11
CA PRO A 457 -2.18 -32.02 -13.35
C PRO A 457 -2.59 -33.48 -13.13
N MET A 458 -3.07 -34.10 -14.21
CA MET A 458 -3.47 -35.52 -14.32
C MET A 458 -4.55 -35.95 -13.31
N THR A 459 -5.28 -34.98 -12.76
CA THR A 459 -6.29 -35.15 -11.71
C THR A 459 -7.59 -34.46 -12.15
N ASP A 460 -8.74 -35.07 -11.89
CA ASP A 460 -10.05 -34.49 -12.22
C ASP A 460 -10.41 -33.38 -11.22
N LYS A 461 -10.82 -32.21 -11.71
CA LYS A 461 -10.99 -30.98 -10.91
C LYS A 461 -12.28 -30.24 -11.18
N LEU A 462 -12.94 -29.80 -10.11
CA LEU A 462 -14.13 -28.94 -10.17
C LEU A 462 -13.72 -27.50 -10.44
N THR A 463 -14.27 -26.92 -11.49
CA THR A 463 -13.96 -25.55 -11.93
C THR A 463 -15.22 -24.74 -12.22
N PHE A 464 -15.05 -23.43 -12.23
CA PHE A 464 -15.95 -22.45 -12.79
C PHE A 464 -15.25 -21.84 -14.01
N SER A 465 -15.78 -22.10 -15.20
CA SER A 465 -15.15 -21.66 -16.45
C SER A 465 -15.86 -20.46 -17.08
N VAL A 466 -15.05 -19.61 -17.71
CA VAL A 466 -15.48 -18.67 -18.76
C VAL A 466 -14.90 -19.19 -20.07
N ILE A 467 -15.74 -19.31 -21.11
CA ILE A 467 -15.34 -19.80 -22.43
C ILE A 467 -15.83 -18.81 -23.48
N TRP A 468 -14.95 -18.39 -24.37
CA TRP A 468 -15.29 -17.49 -25.48
C TRP A 468 -15.00 -18.12 -26.83
N THR A 469 -15.75 -17.68 -27.84
CA THR A 469 -15.29 -17.72 -29.22
C THR A 469 -14.61 -16.39 -29.53
N LEU A 470 -13.30 -16.42 -29.76
CA LEU A 470 -12.47 -15.25 -30.05
C LEU A 470 -12.02 -15.23 -31.52
N THR A 471 -11.99 -14.05 -32.12
CA THR A 471 -11.23 -13.83 -33.36
C THR A 471 -9.71 -13.93 -33.10
N PRO A 472 -8.87 -14.13 -34.13
CA PRO A 472 -7.41 -14.01 -34.00
C PRO A 472 -6.90 -12.67 -33.45
N LYS A 473 -7.74 -11.63 -33.43
CA LYS A 473 -7.46 -10.32 -32.83
C LYS A 473 -8.05 -10.15 -31.42
N GLY A 474 -8.42 -11.25 -30.76
CA GLY A 474 -8.96 -11.27 -29.40
C GLY A 474 -10.37 -10.69 -29.22
N LYS A 475 -11.02 -10.18 -30.27
CA LYS A 475 -12.42 -9.73 -30.18
C LYS A 475 -13.35 -10.92 -29.90
N ILE A 476 -14.16 -10.79 -28.85
CA ILE A 476 -15.24 -11.74 -28.47
C ILE A 476 -16.33 -11.77 -29.54
N LEU A 477 -16.73 -12.97 -29.95
CA LEU A 477 -17.88 -13.26 -30.81
C LEU A 477 -19.02 -13.94 -30.04
N ALA A 478 -18.68 -14.82 -29.11
CA ALA A 478 -19.61 -15.49 -28.20
C ALA A 478 -18.95 -15.68 -26.83
N GLU A 479 -19.75 -15.76 -25.77
CA GLU A 479 -19.32 -15.85 -24.38
C GLU A 479 -20.23 -16.82 -23.61
N TRP A 480 -19.64 -17.70 -22.81
CA TRP A 480 -20.32 -18.68 -21.97
C TRP A 480 -19.68 -18.75 -20.59
N PHE A 481 -20.52 -18.88 -19.56
CA PHE A 481 -20.09 -19.08 -18.17
C PHE A 481 -20.75 -20.35 -17.64
N GLY A 482 -20.01 -21.15 -16.87
CA GLY A 482 -20.63 -22.27 -16.18
C GLY A 482 -19.70 -23.13 -15.35
N ARG A 483 -20.29 -23.99 -14.50
CA ARG A 483 -19.57 -24.98 -13.72
C ARG A 483 -19.17 -26.18 -14.59
N THR A 484 -17.93 -26.59 -14.43
CA THR A 484 -17.21 -27.52 -15.29
C THR A 484 -16.44 -28.55 -14.49
N ILE A 485 -16.00 -29.63 -15.17
CA ILE A 485 -15.00 -30.56 -14.66
C ILE A 485 -13.88 -30.62 -15.70
N ILE A 486 -12.64 -30.38 -15.25
CA ILE A 486 -11.43 -30.41 -16.11
C ILE A 486 -10.46 -31.48 -15.63
N ARG A 487 -9.44 -31.78 -16.43
CA ARG A 487 -8.31 -32.65 -16.07
C ARG A 487 -7.05 -32.04 -16.67
N SER A 488 -6.35 -31.22 -15.90
CA SER A 488 -5.19 -30.46 -16.41
C SER A 488 -4.14 -31.44 -16.95
N CYS A 489 -3.72 -31.28 -18.21
CA CYS A 489 -2.77 -32.18 -18.86
C CYS A 489 -1.32 -31.90 -18.46
N ALA A 490 -1.00 -30.69 -18.00
CA ALA A 490 0.34 -30.29 -17.56
C ALA A 490 0.27 -29.08 -16.59
N LYS A 491 1.20 -29.04 -15.62
CA LYS A 491 1.55 -27.80 -14.91
C LYS A 491 2.76 -27.19 -15.61
N LEU A 492 2.57 -26.19 -16.46
CA LEU A 492 3.69 -25.42 -17.01
C LEU A 492 4.18 -24.40 -15.97
N SER A 493 5.39 -23.90 -16.16
CA SER A 493 5.82 -22.66 -15.52
C SER A 493 6.06 -21.57 -16.56
N TYR A 494 6.23 -20.33 -16.13
CA TYR A 494 6.53 -19.22 -17.03
C TYR A 494 7.76 -19.47 -17.90
N GLU A 495 8.80 -20.12 -17.38
CA GLU A 495 10.00 -20.45 -18.15
C GLU A 495 9.71 -21.49 -19.25
N HIS A 496 8.89 -22.52 -18.95
CA HIS A 496 8.46 -23.51 -19.92
C HIS A 496 7.58 -22.89 -21.03
N ALA A 497 6.61 -22.05 -20.64
CA ALA A 497 5.73 -21.37 -21.59
C ALA A 497 6.48 -20.31 -22.42
N GLN A 498 7.45 -19.61 -21.84
CA GLN A 498 8.30 -18.68 -22.57
C GLN A 498 9.21 -19.41 -23.57
N SER A 499 9.78 -20.56 -23.20
CA SER A 499 10.55 -21.41 -24.11
C SER A 499 9.70 -21.87 -25.31
N MET A 500 8.42 -22.22 -25.08
CA MET A 500 7.46 -22.52 -26.15
C MET A 500 7.22 -21.31 -27.08
N ILE A 501 7.10 -20.10 -26.52
CA ILE A 501 6.93 -18.85 -27.28
C ILE A 501 8.18 -18.50 -28.11
N GLU A 502 9.37 -18.68 -27.54
CA GLU A 502 10.66 -18.36 -28.17
C GLU A 502 11.12 -19.42 -29.19
N SER A 503 10.59 -20.65 -29.11
CA SER A 503 10.86 -21.77 -30.04
C SER A 503 9.64 -22.19 -30.88
N PRO A 504 8.97 -21.29 -31.63
CA PRO A 504 7.64 -21.55 -32.20
C PRO A 504 7.58 -22.65 -33.29
N THR A 505 8.72 -23.02 -33.87
CA THR A 505 8.85 -24.05 -34.93
C THR A 505 9.77 -25.22 -34.55
N ARG A 506 10.37 -25.17 -33.34
CA ARG A 506 11.31 -26.18 -32.86
C ARG A 506 10.68 -26.97 -31.73
N ARG A 507 10.55 -28.28 -31.89
CA ARG A 507 10.17 -29.18 -30.79
C ARG A 507 11.19 -29.09 -29.65
N ILE A 508 10.72 -28.70 -28.48
CA ILE A 508 11.52 -28.65 -27.25
C ILE A 508 11.76 -30.09 -26.77
N PRO A 509 12.96 -30.43 -26.28
CA PRO A 509 13.21 -31.75 -25.69
C PRO A 509 12.31 -32.01 -24.48
N GLU A 510 11.68 -33.19 -24.40
CA GLU A 510 10.73 -33.53 -23.32
C GLU A 510 11.34 -33.51 -21.91
N ARG A 511 12.67 -33.63 -21.80
CA ARG A 511 13.44 -33.47 -20.54
C ARG A 511 13.54 -32.02 -20.04
N GLU A 512 13.25 -31.05 -20.91
CA GLU A 512 13.26 -29.60 -20.64
C GLU A 512 11.83 -29.07 -20.44
N LEU A 513 10.88 -29.98 -20.17
CA LEU A 513 9.46 -29.72 -19.95
C LEU A 513 8.93 -30.54 -18.75
N PRO A 514 7.82 -30.11 -18.12
CA PRO A 514 7.16 -30.87 -17.06
C PRO A 514 6.43 -32.08 -17.62
N ALA A 515 6.01 -33.00 -16.75
CA ALA A 515 5.24 -34.17 -17.14
C ALA A 515 3.89 -33.79 -17.78
N ILE A 516 3.61 -34.33 -18.97
CA ILE A 516 2.36 -34.15 -19.73
C ILE A 516 1.55 -35.44 -19.68
N SER A 517 0.22 -35.33 -19.56
CA SER A 517 -0.71 -36.46 -19.59
C SER A 517 -0.58 -37.25 -20.90
N PRO A 518 -0.51 -38.60 -20.88
CA PRO A 518 -0.37 -39.41 -22.09
C PRO A 518 -1.58 -39.35 -23.04
N GLU A 519 -2.67 -38.72 -22.62
CA GLU A 519 -3.86 -38.45 -23.44
C GLU A 519 -3.66 -37.23 -24.38
N HIS A 520 -2.63 -36.40 -24.14
CA HIS A 520 -2.30 -35.19 -24.91
C HIS A 520 -0.84 -35.20 -25.38
N THR A 521 -0.52 -34.37 -26.38
CA THR A 521 0.85 -34.29 -26.93
C THR A 521 1.54 -32.96 -26.59
N CYS A 522 2.87 -32.97 -26.48
CA CYS A 522 3.66 -31.76 -26.35
C CYS A 522 3.35 -30.74 -27.46
N ASP A 523 3.23 -31.21 -28.71
CA ASP A 523 2.95 -30.38 -29.87
C ASP A 523 1.53 -29.75 -29.86
N GLU A 524 0.59 -30.33 -29.09
CA GLU A 524 -0.75 -29.78 -28.86
C GLU A 524 -0.70 -28.65 -27.82
N VAL A 525 -0.08 -28.90 -26.67
CA VAL A 525 0.14 -27.89 -25.61
C VAL A 525 0.94 -26.70 -26.15
N HIS A 526 2.03 -26.95 -26.87
CA HIS A 526 2.89 -25.94 -27.49
C HIS A 526 2.08 -25.07 -28.47
N ARG A 527 1.25 -25.68 -29.32
CA ARG A 527 0.38 -24.95 -30.26
C ARG A 527 -0.69 -24.12 -29.52
N ALA A 528 -1.26 -24.64 -28.44
CA ALA A 528 -2.21 -23.90 -27.62
C ALA A 528 -1.55 -22.68 -26.95
N VAL A 529 -0.34 -22.83 -26.39
CA VAL A 529 0.45 -21.70 -25.83
C VAL A 529 0.79 -20.66 -26.91
N LEU A 530 1.19 -21.07 -28.11
CA LEU A 530 1.46 -20.14 -29.23
C LEU A 530 0.21 -19.39 -29.68
N ASN A 531 -0.94 -20.07 -29.77
CA ASN A 531 -2.22 -19.44 -30.11
C ASN A 531 -2.65 -18.45 -29.02
N LEU A 532 -2.56 -18.84 -27.74
CA LEU A 532 -2.84 -17.98 -26.58
C LEU A 532 -1.92 -16.74 -26.59
N HIS A 533 -0.62 -16.90 -26.80
CA HIS A 533 0.32 -15.77 -26.93
C HIS A 533 -0.02 -14.86 -28.11
N GLY A 534 -0.34 -15.40 -29.29
CA GLY A 534 -0.71 -14.61 -30.47
C GLY A 534 -1.96 -13.75 -30.22
N ILE A 535 -2.99 -14.35 -29.60
CA ILE A 535 -4.21 -13.65 -29.20
C ILE A 535 -3.88 -12.61 -28.10
N ALA A 536 -3.14 -12.99 -27.05
CA ALA A 536 -2.72 -12.10 -25.97
C ALA A 536 -1.96 -10.87 -26.49
N LYS A 537 -1.08 -11.03 -27.49
CA LYS A 537 -0.33 -9.91 -28.07
C LYS A 537 -1.24 -8.87 -28.75
N GLU A 538 -2.23 -9.31 -29.53
CA GLU A 538 -3.22 -8.39 -30.11
C GLU A 538 -4.26 -7.91 -29.10
N LEU A 539 -4.55 -8.69 -28.04
CA LEU A 539 -5.31 -8.24 -26.89
C LEU A 539 -4.59 -7.05 -26.23
N ARG A 540 -3.42 -7.25 -25.62
CA ARG A 540 -2.62 -6.23 -24.92
C ARG A 540 -2.51 -4.90 -25.65
N LYS A 541 -2.13 -5.00 -26.92
CA LYS A 541 -1.95 -3.89 -27.86
C LYS A 541 -3.22 -3.04 -27.98
N GLN A 542 -4.38 -3.67 -28.01
CA GLN A 542 -5.68 -2.98 -28.02
C GLN A 542 -5.93 -2.28 -26.68
N ARG A 543 -5.75 -2.91 -25.51
CA ARG A 543 -5.88 -2.24 -24.19
C ARG A 543 -5.05 -0.96 -24.07
N PHE A 544 -3.79 -0.98 -24.51
CA PHE A 544 -2.95 0.22 -24.43
C PHE A 544 -3.38 1.29 -25.45
N ALA A 545 -3.89 0.90 -26.64
CA ALA A 545 -4.54 1.82 -27.57
C ALA A 545 -5.88 2.38 -27.04
N ASP A 546 -6.62 1.61 -26.25
CA ASP A 546 -7.81 2.05 -25.50
C ASP A 546 -7.45 2.94 -24.29
N GLY A 547 -6.17 3.19 -24.04
CA GLY A 547 -5.68 4.17 -23.07
C GLY A 547 -5.45 3.66 -21.64
N ALA A 548 -5.04 2.40 -21.47
CA ALA A 548 -4.55 1.90 -20.18
C ALA A 548 -3.15 2.41 -19.80
N LEU A 549 -2.81 2.23 -18.53
CA LEU A 549 -1.60 2.67 -17.86
C LEU A 549 -0.94 1.52 -17.10
N ARG A 550 0.38 1.40 -17.24
CA ARG A 550 1.24 0.50 -16.49
C ARG A 550 2.32 1.31 -15.76
N LEU A 551 2.47 1.08 -14.46
CA LEU A 551 3.45 1.77 -13.58
C LEU A 551 4.28 0.80 -12.74
N ASP A 552 4.46 -0.45 -13.19
CA ASP A 552 5.21 -1.48 -12.48
C ASP A 552 6.62 -1.03 -12.08
N GLN A 553 6.86 -0.97 -10.77
CA GLN A 553 8.19 -0.81 -10.20
C GLN A 553 8.95 -2.14 -10.11
N LEU A 554 10.28 -2.06 -10.02
CA LEU A 554 11.19 -3.21 -9.90
C LEU A 554 10.87 -4.08 -8.67
N LYS A 555 10.35 -5.29 -8.90
CA LYS A 555 10.07 -6.29 -7.86
C LYS A 555 11.30 -7.19 -7.66
N LEU A 556 11.75 -7.38 -6.42
CA LEU A 556 12.88 -8.26 -6.07
C LEU A 556 12.43 -9.72 -5.87
N ALA A 557 13.19 -10.65 -6.42
CA ALA A 557 13.14 -12.09 -6.12
C ALA A 557 14.45 -12.54 -5.46
N PHE A 558 14.37 -13.50 -4.53
CA PHE A 558 15.51 -13.96 -3.72
C PHE A 558 15.85 -15.43 -4.00
N THR A 559 17.15 -15.74 -4.01
CA THR A 559 17.64 -17.12 -3.93
C THR A 559 17.95 -17.40 -2.46
N LEU A 560 17.19 -18.30 -1.83
CA LEU A 560 17.37 -18.69 -0.44
C LEU A 560 18.18 -19.98 -0.33
N ASP A 561 19.08 -20.01 0.65
CA ASP A 561 19.77 -21.22 1.09
C ASP A 561 18.78 -22.21 1.73
N HIS A 562 18.79 -23.47 1.29
CA HIS A 562 17.80 -24.45 1.73
C HIS A 562 18.06 -25.04 3.13
N GLU A 563 19.26 -24.90 3.69
CA GLU A 563 19.59 -25.43 5.02
C GLU A 563 19.48 -24.37 6.12
N THR A 564 19.89 -23.13 5.82
CA THR A 564 19.92 -22.00 6.76
C THR A 564 18.75 -21.03 6.60
N GLY A 565 18.08 -21.00 5.44
CA GLY A 565 17.03 -20.05 5.11
C GLY A 565 17.52 -18.62 4.78
N LEU A 566 18.83 -18.39 4.78
CA LEU A 566 19.43 -17.08 4.50
C LEU A 566 19.39 -16.76 2.98
N PRO A 567 19.23 -15.48 2.59
CA PRO A 567 19.33 -15.09 1.19
C PRO A 567 20.79 -15.16 0.70
N GLN A 568 21.08 -16.05 -0.26
CA GLN A 568 22.37 -16.11 -0.96
C GLN A 568 22.51 -15.00 -2.02
N GLY A 569 21.39 -14.47 -2.50
CA GLY A 569 21.36 -13.42 -3.52
C GLY A 569 19.95 -12.94 -3.84
N CYS A 570 19.85 -11.89 -4.64
CA CYS A 570 18.58 -11.41 -5.21
C CYS A 570 18.77 -10.94 -6.66
N HIS A 571 17.66 -10.89 -7.39
CA HIS A 571 17.56 -10.38 -8.76
C HIS A 571 16.24 -9.63 -8.95
N VAL A 572 16.14 -8.80 -9.99
CA VAL A 572 14.87 -8.21 -10.41
C VAL A 572 14.04 -9.30 -11.10
N TYR A 573 12.76 -9.39 -10.77
CA TYR A 573 11.83 -10.33 -11.39
C TYR A 573 11.52 -9.94 -12.86
N GLU A 574 11.83 -10.82 -13.81
CA GLU A 574 11.61 -10.57 -15.25
C GLU A 574 10.15 -10.81 -15.67
N TYR A 575 9.45 -9.75 -16.11
CA TYR A 575 8.06 -9.86 -16.58
C TYR A 575 7.98 -10.18 -18.09
N ARG A 576 7.95 -11.47 -18.44
CA ARG A 576 8.11 -11.97 -19.82
C ARG A 576 6.77 -12.19 -20.54
N ASP A 577 6.81 -12.66 -21.79
CA ASP A 577 5.61 -12.79 -22.63
C ASP A 577 4.67 -13.92 -22.16
N SER A 578 5.20 -14.91 -21.44
CA SER A 578 4.41 -15.92 -20.72
C SER A 578 3.59 -15.33 -19.56
N ASN A 579 4.13 -14.38 -18.79
CA ASN A 579 3.33 -13.63 -17.81
C ASN A 579 2.25 -12.82 -18.51
N LYS A 580 2.62 -12.09 -19.58
CA LYS A 580 1.68 -11.30 -20.39
C LYS A 580 0.57 -12.17 -21.01
N LEU A 581 0.86 -13.42 -21.37
CA LEU A 581 -0.14 -14.38 -21.86
C LEU A 581 -1.22 -14.61 -20.79
N VAL A 582 -0.84 -14.99 -19.57
CA VAL A 582 -1.78 -15.19 -18.45
C VAL A 582 -2.45 -13.86 -18.08
N GLU A 583 -1.71 -12.75 -18.11
CA GLU A 583 -2.23 -11.39 -17.96
C GLU A 583 -3.45 -11.16 -18.88
N GLU A 584 -3.32 -11.36 -20.19
CA GLU A 584 -4.34 -10.92 -21.14
C GLU A 584 -5.68 -11.67 -21.04
N PHE A 585 -5.68 -12.96 -20.71
CA PHE A 585 -6.93 -13.72 -20.55
C PHE A 585 -7.65 -13.46 -19.22
N MET A 586 -6.97 -12.94 -18.20
CA MET A 586 -7.58 -12.81 -16.87
C MET A 586 -8.35 -11.50 -16.63
N LEU A 587 -8.05 -10.31 -17.20
CA LEU A 587 -9.10 -9.23 -17.18
C LEU A 587 -10.22 -9.67 -18.11
N LEU A 588 -9.97 -10.44 -19.17
CA LEU A 588 -11.06 -10.89 -20.03
C LEU A 588 -12.08 -11.69 -19.19
N ALA A 589 -11.60 -12.62 -18.36
CA ALA A 589 -12.42 -13.33 -17.37
C ALA A 589 -13.04 -12.38 -16.33
N ASN A 590 -12.24 -11.56 -15.64
CA ASN A 590 -12.72 -10.67 -14.57
C ASN A 590 -13.72 -9.60 -15.07
N MET A 591 -13.51 -9.00 -16.24
CA MET A 591 -14.44 -8.04 -16.87
C MET A 591 -15.72 -8.74 -17.32
N ALA A 592 -15.61 -9.88 -18.01
CA ALA A 592 -16.77 -10.68 -18.40
C ALA A 592 -17.63 -11.02 -17.18
N VAL A 593 -17.01 -11.49 -16.10
CA VAL A 593 -17.69 -11.79 -14.83
C VAL A 593 -18.24 -10.52 -14.17
N ALA A 594 -17.49 -9.40 -14.12
CA ALA A 594 -17.98 -8.12 -13.60
C ALA A 594 -19.24 -7.63 -14.34
N HIS A 595 -19.22 -7.65 -15.67
CA HIS A 595 -20.38 -7.33 -16.51
C HIS A 595 -21.54 -8.30 -16.28
N LYS A 596 -21.28 -9.60 -16.11
CA LYS A 596 -22.30 -10.63 -15.89
C LYS A 596 -22.96 -10.52 -14.51
N ILE A 597 -22.21 -10.31 -13.43
CA ILE A 597 -22.77 -10.16 -12.07
C ILE A 597 -23.47 -8.80 -11.91
N HIS A 598 -22.92 -7.71 -12.44
CA HIS A 598 -23.54 -6.38 -12.38
C HIS A 598 -24.85 -6.32 -13.18
N ARG A 599 -24.91 -6.97 -14.36
CA ARG A 599 -26.15 -7.08 -15.13
C ARG A 599 -27.23 -7.91 -14.43
N ALA A 600 -26.83 -8.89 -13.61
CA ALA A 600 -27.77 -9.70 -12.84
C ALA A 600 -28.24 -8.99 -11.56
N PHE A 601 -27.34 -8.31 -10.85
CA PHE A 601 -27.59 -7.71 -9.54
C PHE A 601 -27.00 -6.28 -9.45
N PRO A 602 -27.64 -5.27 -10.08
CA PRO A 602 -27.10 -3.90 -10.15
C PRO A 602 -26.78 -3.26 -8.79
N GLU A 603 -27.54 -3.60 -7.74
CA GLU A 603 -27.36 -3.07 -6.38
C GLU A 603 -26.53 -3.99 -5.45
N ARG A 604 -26.17 -5.20 -5.89
CA ARG A 604 -25.55 -6.25 -5.05
C ARG A 604 -24.36 -6.95 -5.74
N ALA A 605 -23.70 -6.29 -6.68
CA ALA A 605 -22.49 -6.82 -7.30
C ALA A 605 -21.24 -6.42 -6.51
N LEU A 606 -20.39 -7.38 -6.16
CA LEU A 606 -19.05 -7.09 -5.66
C LEU A 606 -18.15 -6.74 -6.85
N LEU A 607 -17.69 -5.49 -6.89
CA LEU A 607 -16.88 -4.92 -7.96
C LEU A 607 -15.57 -4.36 -7.39
N ARG A 608 -14.66 -3.95 -8.27
CA ARG A 608 -13.38 -3.31 -7.93
C ARG A 608 -13.12 -2.12 -8.84
N ARG A 609 -12.92 -0.95 -8.25
CA ARG A 609 -12.66 0.34 -8.95
C ARG A 609 -11.27 0.86 -8.58
N HIS A 610 -10.75 1.78 -9.38
CA HIS A 610 -9.48 2.49 -9.10
C HIS A 610 -9.75 3.97 -9.37
N PRO A 611 -9.81 4.83 -8.33
CA PRO A 611 -10.04 6.27 -8.49
C PRO A 611 -8.95 6.96 -9.31
N PRO A 612 -9.21 8.15 -9.92
CA PRO A 612 -8.15 8.93 -10.54
C PRO A 612 -7.11 9.42 -9.51
N PRO A 613 -5.91 9.88 -9.95
CA PRO A 613 -4.87 10.39 -9.05
C PRO A 613 -5.33 11.59 -8.21
N GLN A 614 -4.68 11.83 -7.08
CA GLN A 614 -4.94 12.97 -6.21
C GLN A 614 -4.51 14.28 -6.91
N THR A 615 -5.48 15.12 -7.28
CA THR A 615 -5.28 16.29 -8.16
C THR A 615 -4.15 17.24 -7.70
N LYS A 616 -3.97 17.47 -6.40
CA LYS A 616 -2.87 18.31 -5.90
C LYS A 616 -1.51 17.67 -6.13
N MET A 617 -1.34 16.42 -5.71
CA MET A 617 -0.07 15.69 -5.88
C MET A 617 0.27 15.48 -7.37
N LEU A 618 -0.74 15.35 -8.22
CA LEU A 618 -0.56 15.29 -9.67
C LEU A 618 -0.07 16.64 -10.22
N ASN A 619 -0.70 17.76 -9.83
CA ASN A 619 -0.28 19.10 -10.26
C ASN A 619 1.12 19.47 -9.74
N ASP A 620 1.44 19.12 -8.49
CA ASP A 620 2.77 19.32 -7.90
C ASP A 620 3.84 18.52 -8.69
N LEU A 621 3.49 17.33 -9.20
CA LEU A 621 4.36 16.52 -10.09
C LEU A 621 4.44 17.09 -11.52
N VAL A 622 3.34 17.62 -12.07
CA VAL A 622 3.32 18.29 -13.39
C VAL A 622 4.32 19.46 -13.38
N GLU A 623 4.26 20.35 -12.38
CA GLU A 623 5.19 21.49 -12.31
C GLU A 623 6.63 20.99 -12.17
N PHE A 624 6.89 19.96 -11.34
CA PHE A 624 8.22 19.37 -11.23
C PHE A 624 8.76 18.84 -12.58
N CYS A 625 7.93 18.14 -13.37
CA CYS A 625 8.32 17.68 -14.70
C CYS A 625 8.63 18.85 -15.66
N GLU A 626 7.80 19.89 -15.68
CA GLU A 626 8.07 21.12 -16.44
C GLU A 626 9.39 21.79 -16.00
N GLN A 627 9.64 21.91 -14.70
CA GLN A 627 10.89 22.46 -14.14
C GLN A 627 12.13 21.67 -14.55
N MET A 628 12.01 20.34 -14.70
CA MET A 628 13.09 19.50 -15.19
C MET A 628 13.28 19.57 -16.71
N GLY A 629 12.32 20.11 -17.45
CA GLY A 629 12.32 20.14 -18.92
C GLY A 629 11.75 18.86 -19.56
N LEU A 630 10.86 18.17 -18.84
CA LEU A 630 10.20 16.93 -19.29
C LEU A 630 8.72 17.23 -19.63
N PRO A 631 8.36 17.41 -20.92
CA PRO A 631 6.98 17.66 -21.34
C PRO A 631 6.12 16.40 -21.23
N MET A 632 5.63 16.11 -20.02
CA MET A 632 4.82 14.95 -19.69
C MET A 632 3.31 15.24 -19.84
N ASP A 633 2.55 14.37 -20.51
CA ASP A 633 1.09 14.50 -20.61
C ASP A 633 0.39 13.69 -19.50
N PHE A 634 -0.26 14.39 -18.56
CA PHE A 634 -1.01 13.79 -17.45
C PHE A 634 -2.54 13.85 -17.63
N SER A 635 -3.03 14.20 -18.83
CA SER A 635 -4.47 14.39 -19.11
C SER A 635 -5.32 13.13 -18.95
N SER A 636 -4.71 11.94 -19.09
CA SER A 636 -5.37 10.64 -18.93
C SER A 636 -4.35 9.54 -18.62
N ALA A 637 -4.85 8.39 -18.15
CA ALA A 637 -4.04 7.19 -17.91
C ALA A 637 -3.22 6.80 -19.17
N GLY A 638 -3.89 6.71 -20.32
CA GLY A 638 -3.26 6.36 -21.60
C GLY A 638 -2.26 7.40 -22.11
N ALA A 639 -2.52 8.69 -21.90
CA ALA A 639 -1.58 9.74 -22.26
C ALA A 639 -0.28 9.62 -21.44
N LEU A 640 -0.40 9.49 -20.11
CA LEU A 640 0.74 9.29 -19.21
C LEU A 640 1.52 8.03 -19.56
N ASN A 641 0.83 6.93 -19.87
CA ASN A 641 1.47 5.69 -20.30
C ASN A 641 2.27 5.88 -21.58
N LYS A 642 1.64 6.47 -22.60
CA LYS A 642 2.25 6.75 -23.90
C LYS A 642 3.51 7.60 -23.73
N THR A 643 3.40 8.70 -23.01
CA THR A 643 4.50 9.58 -22.60
C THR A 643 5.65 8.81 -21.92
N LEU A 644 5.36 7.95 -20.93
CA LEU A 644 6.36 7.13 -20.23
C LEU A 644 7.01 6.04 -21.09
N THR A 645 6.45 5.71 -22.27
CA THR A 645 7.02 4.72 -23.20
C THR A 645 7.61 5.28 -24.49
N GLU A 646 7.17 6.46 -24.96
CA GLU A 646 7.63 7.04 -26.23
C GLU A 646 8.68 8.16 -26.07
N MET A 647 8.85 8.76 -24.88
CA MET A 647 9.78 9.88 -24.67
C MET A 647 11.25 9.47 -24.45
N PHE A 648 11.54 8.19 -24.22
CA PHE A 648 12.83 7.73 -23.71
C PHE A 648 13.44 6.68 -24.64
N GLY A 649 14.76 6.76 -24.85
CA GLY A 649 15.50 5.78 -25.66
C GLY A 649 15.77 4.50 -24.89
N ASP A 650 16.31 3.50 -25.60
CA ASP A 650 16.72 2.21 -25.02
C ASP A 650 18.09 2.28 -24.29
N ASP A 651 18.66 3.48 -24.14
CA ASP A 651 19.92 3.70 -23.45
C ASP A 651 19.77 3.58 -21.92
N LYS A 652 20.88 3.26 -21.24
CA LYS A 652 20.92 2.98 -19.80
C LYS A 652 20.43 4.16 -18.93
N TYR A 653 20.70 5.40 -19.35
CA TYR A 653 20.27 6.60 -18.65
C TYR A 653 18.76 6.83 -18.85
N SER A 654 18.26 6.66 -20.08
CA SER A 654 16.82 6.74 -20.38
C SER A 654 16.00 5.69 -19.65
N LEU A 655 16.49 4.44 -19.56
CA LEU A 655 15.87 3.38 -18.76
C LEU A 655 15.86 3.74 -17.26
N ALA A 656 16.99 4.18 -16.69
CA ALA A 656 17.06 4.61 -15.30
C ALA A 656 16.12 5.79 -14.99
N ARG A 657 16.03 6.78 -15.89
CA ARG A 657 15.12 7.93 -15.79
C ARG A 657 13.66 7.50 -15.87
N LYS A 658 13.34 6.53 -16.72
CA LYS A 658 12.00 5.92 -16.79
C LYS A 658 11.63 5.28 -15.46
N GLU A 659 12.50 4.49 -14.83
CA GLU A 659 12.22 3.89 -13.52
C GLU A 659 12.00 4.92 -12.41
N VAL A 660 12.78 6.00 -12.38
CA VAL A 660 12.56 7.12 -11.44
C VAL A 660 11.23 7.82 -11.72
N LEU A 661 10.88 8.06 -12.99
CA LEU A 661 9.61 8.69 -13.36
C LEU A 661 8.40 7.79 -13.07
N THR A 662 8.49 6.48 -13.28
CA THR A 662 7.50 5.49 -12.84
C THR A 662 7.28 5.60 -11.33
N ASN A 663 8.36 5.55 -10.55
CA ASN A 663 8.32 5.73 -9.09
C ASN A 663 7.66 7.05 -8.66
N MET A 664 7.93 8.14 -9.38
CA MET A 664 7.31 9.45 -9.11
C MET A 664 5.82 9.47 -9.50
N CYS A 665 5.46 8.86 -10.63
CA CYS A 665 4.09 8.81 -11.16
C CYS A 665 3.16 7.88 -10.35
N SER A 666 3.67 6.87 -9.65
CA SER A 666 2.87 6.08 -8.72
C SER A 666 2.44 6.89 -7.48
N ARG A 667 3.22 7.90 -7.03
CA ARG A 667 2.95 8.62 -5.76
C ARG A 667 1.59 9.36 -5.71
N PRO A 668 1.08 10.00 -6.78
CA PRO A 668 -0.26 10.59 -6.79
C PRO A 668 -1.41 9.58 -6.96
N MET A 669 -1.13 8.32 -7.31
CA MET A 669 -2.17 7.32 -7.58
C MET A 669 -2.98 6.99 -6.31
N GLN A 670 -4.21 6.52 -6.51
CA GLN A 670 -5.06 6.02 -5.42
C GLN A 670 -5.10 4.50 -5.46
N MET A 671 -5.34 3.85 -4.31
CA MET A 671 -5.48 2.40 -4.26
C MET A 671 -6.74 1.93 -4.99
N ALA A 672 -6.63 0.82 -5.72
CA ALA A 672 -7.79 0.09 -6.19
C ALA A 672 -8.55 -0.54 -5.00
N VAL A 673 -9.87 -0.35 -4.96
CA VAL A 673 -10.75 -0.76 -3.87
C VAL A 673 -11.91 -1.62 -4.36
N TYR A 674 -12.19 -2.69 -3.62
CA TYR A 674 -13.44 -3.44 -3.71
C TYR A 674 -14.60 -2.58 -3.20
N PHE A 675 -15.78 -2.76 -3.77
CA PHE A 675 -17.02 -2.09 -3.34
C PHE A 675 -18.25 -2.92 -3.74
N CYS A 676 -19.33 -2.75 -2.99
CA CYS A 676 -20.67 -3.17 -3.38
C CYS A 676 -21.25 -2.11 -4.34
N SER A 677 -21.78 -2.53 -5.50
CA SER A 677 -22.29 -1.60 -6.51
C SER A 677 -23.37 -0.66 -5.97
N GLY A 678 -24.32 -1.15 -5.17
CA GLY A 678 -25.36 -0.32 -4.54
C GLY A 678 -24.88 0.62 -3.42
N ALA A 679 -23.58 0.60 -3.07
CA ALA A 679 -22.99 1.56 -2.13
C ALA A 679 -22.53 2.87 -2.82
N LEU A 680 -22.47 2.92 -4.16
CA LEU A 680 -22.08 4.10 -4.93
C LEU A 680 -23.19 4.51 -5.91
N GLN A 681 -23.75 5.70 -5.72
CA GLN A 681 -24.87 6.21 -6.53
C GLN A 681 -24.47 6.65 -7.95
N ASP A 682 -23.18 6.80 -8.22
CA ASP A 682 -22.63 7.32 -9.48
C ASP A 682 -21.84 6.22 -10.22
N PRO A 683 -22.39 5.66 -11.32
CA PRO A 683 -21.72 4.65 -12.14
C PRO A 683 -20.39 5.13 -12.77
N ALA A 684 -20.14 6.43 -12.90
CA ALA A 684 -18.86 6.92 -13.43
C ALA A 684 -17.69 6.59 -12.49
N GLN A 685 -17.95 6.46 -11.18
CA GLN A 685 -16.95 6.13 -10.16
C GLN A 685 -16.59 4.64 -10.10
N PHE A 686 -17.31 3.78 -10.82
CA PHE A 686 -17.04 2.34 -10.91
C PHE A 686 -15.81 2.05 -11.81
N ARG A 687 -15.41 3.04 -12.62
CA ARG A 687 -14.26 2.99 -13.53
C ARG A 687 -12.97 2.59 -12.81
N HIS A 688 -12.13 1.83 -13.51
CA HIS A 688 -10.79 1.49 -13.05
C HIS A 688 -9.75 2.34 -13.79
N TYR A 689 -9.24 3.42 -13.17
CA TYR A 689 -8.37 4.43 -13.81
C TYR A 689 -7.23 3.81 -14.64
N ALA A 690 -6.33 3.05 -14.02
CA ALA A 690 -5.16 2.51 -14.72
C ALA A 690 -5.50 1.48 -15.82
N LEU A 691 -6.66 0.82 -15.74
CA LEU A 691 -7.09 -0.16 -16.76
C LEU A 691 -8.00 0.47 -17.83
N ASN A 692 -8.40 1.72 -17.62
CA ASN A 692 -9.30 2.54 -18.43
C ASN A 692 -10.71 1.95 -18.72
N VAL A 693 -11.12 0.89 -18.01
CA VAL A 693 -12.41 0.19 -18.21
C VAL A 693 -13.52 0.62 -17.25
N PRO A 694 -14.81 0.50 -17.65
CA PRO A 694 -15.94 0.97 -16.84
C PRO A 694 -16.36 0.03 -15.71
N LEU A 695 -16.12 -1.28 -15.82
CA LEU A 695 -16.46 -2.28 -14.81
C LEU A 695 -15.30 -3.27 -14.66
N TYR A 696 -15.01 -3.63 -13.42
CA TYR A 696 -14.00 -4.63 -13.07
C TYR A 696 -14.35 -5.29 -11.73
N THR A 697 -13.84 -6.50 -11.50
CA THR A 697 -13.92 -7.25 -10.23
C THR A 697 -12.81 -8.30 -10.19
N HIS A 698 -12.66 -9.05 -9.10
CA HIS A 698 -11.78 -10.21 -9.05
C HIS A 698 -12.59 -11.53 -8.97
N PHE A 699 -12.26 -12.49 -9.83
CA PHE A 699 -12.89 -13.81 -9.95
C PHE A 699 -11.87 -14.97 -10.07
N THR A 700 -10.68 -14.71 -10.63
CA THR A 700 -9.75 -15.75 -11.07
C THR A 700 -8.82 -16.32 -9.99
N SER A 701 -8.93 -15.93 -8.71
CA SER A 701 -8.04 -16.46 -7.67
C SER A 701 -8.71 -16.75 -6.30
N PRO A 702 -9.77 -17.57 -6.26
CA PRO A 702 -10.55 -17.84 -5.05
C PRO A 702 -9.86 -18.74 -4.01
N ILE A 703 -8.76 -19.44 -4.33
CA ILE A 703 -7.96 -20.17 -3.31
C ILE A 703 -7.27 -19.18 -2.38
N ARG A 704 -6.84 -18.03 -2.91
CA ARG A 704 -5.99 -17.04 -2.22
C ARG A 704 -6.64 -15.67 -1.98
N ARG A 705 -7.85 -15.40 -2.48
CA ARG A 705 -8.61 -14.14 -2.28
C ARG A 705 -10.10 -14.40 -1.99
N PHE A 706 -10.64 -13.81 -0.92
CA PHE A 706 -12.06 -14.02 -0.53
C PHE A 706 -13.05 -13.21 -1.38
N ALA A 707 -12.62 -12.08 -1.94
CA ALA A 707 -13.44 -11.30 -2.89
C ALA A 707 -13.86 -12.17 -4.09
N ASP A 708 -12.94 -12.97 -4.63
CA ASP A 708 -13.20 -13.94 -5.67
C ASP A 708 -14.20 -15.02 -5.24
N VAL A 709 -14.13 -15.52 -4.00
CA VAL A 709 -15.12 -16.48 -3.46
C VAL A 709 -16.53 -15.87 -3.42
N LEU A 710 -16.66 -14.60 -3.03
CA LEU A 710 -17.93 -13.87 -3.08
C LEU A 710 -18.43 -13.68 -4.52
N VAL A 711 -17.53 -13.36 -5.46
CA VAL A 711 -17.86 -13.22 -6.89
C VAL A 711 -18.26 -14.57 -7.52
N HIS A 712 -17.63 -15.69 -7.14
CA HIS A 712 -18.06 -17.03 -7.54
C HIS A 712 -19.48 -17.34 -7.05
N ARG A 713 -19.83 -16.95 -5.82
CA ARG A 713 -21.21 -17.10 -5.29
C ARG A 713 -22.20 -16.24 -6.06
N LEU A 714 -21.87 -14.98 -6.37
CA LEU A 714 -22.70 -14.10 -7.20
C LEU A 714 -22.86 -14.65 -8.63
N LEU A 715 -21.79 -15.15 -9.26
CA LEU A 715 -21.84 -15.72 -10.60
C LEU A 715 -22.65 -17.03 -10.64
N ALA A 716 -22.51 -17.89 -9.63
CA ALA A 716 -23.34 -19.10 -9.49
C ALA A 716 -24.83 -18.75 -9.37
N THR A 717 -25.16 -17.69 -8.63
CA THR A 717 -26.53 -17.15 -8.54
C THR A 717 -27.00 -16.61 -9.90
N ALA A 718 -26.16 -15.85 -10.60
CA ALA A 718 -26.44 -15.28 -11.93
C ALA A 718 -26.58 -16.32 -13.05
N LEU A 719 -26.34 -17.60 -12.76
CA LEU A 719 -26.57 -18.76 -13.64
C LEU A 719 -27.63 -19.74 -13.10
N GLY A 720 -28.28 -19.43 -11.97
CA GLY A 720 -29.31 -20.28 -11.36
C GLY A 720 -28.80 -21.54 -10.66
N TYR A 721 -27.49 -21.64 -10.36
CA TYR A 721 -26.92 -22.77 -9.62
C TYR A 721 -27.19 -22.72 -8.10
N ARG A 722 -27.69 -21.58 -7.60
CA ARG A 722 -28.12 -21.35 -6.22
C ARG A 722 -29.13 -20.21 -6.16
N GLU A 723 -29.87 -20.13 -5.06
CA GLU A 723 -30.74 -18.99 -4.77
C GLU A 723 -29.93 -17.72 -4.44
N LEU A 724 -30.58 -16.57 -4.64
CA LEU A 724 -30.03 -15.25 -4.33
C LEU A 724 -29.77 -15.13 -2.82
N PRO A 725 -28.52 -14.93 -2.37
CA PRO A 725 -28.27 -14.64 -0.96
C PRO A 725 -28.99 -13.34 -0.56
N ASP A 726 -29.71 -13.39 0.56
CA ASP A 726 -30.38 -12.22 1.14
C ASP A 726 -29.38 -11.33 1.92
N VAL A 727 -28.37 -10.86 1.19
CA VAL A 727 -27.31 -9.99 1.67
C VAL A 727 -27.63 -8.57 1.23
N GLU A 728 -27.88 -7.71 2.21
CA GLU A 728 -28.10 -6.28 1.98
C GLU A 728 -26.83 -5.58 1.46
N PRO A 729 -26.94 -4.52 0.64
CA PRO A 729 -25.78 -3.83 0.07
C PRO A 729 -24.75 -3.35 1.10
N ASP A 730 -25.21 -2.91 2.27
CA ASP A 730 -24.37 -2.51 3.42
C ASP A 730 -23.55 -3.69 4.02
N ALA A 731 -24.11 -4.89 4.03
CA ALA A 731 -23.39 -6.09 4.50
C ALA A 731 -22.30 -6.52 3.49
N LEU A 732 -22.60 -6.46 2.18
CA LEU A 732 -21.60 -6.73 1.15
C LEU A 732 -20.53 -5.63 1.10
N GLN A 733 -20.88 -4.36 1.35
CA GLN A 733 -19.90 -3.28 1.46
C GLN A 733 -18.94 -3.49 2.64
N LYS A 734 -19.43 -3.94 3.80
CA LYS A 734 -18.57 -4.29 4.95
C LYS A 734 -17.61 -5.43 4.66
N GLN A 735 -18.03 -6.43 3.86
CA GLN A 735 -17.11 -7.46 3.37
C GLN A 735 -16.07 -6.86 2.40
N ALA A 736 -16.46 -5.96 1.50
CA ALA A 736 -15.55 -5.27 0.60
C ALA A 736 -14.53 -4.39 1.35
N ASP A 737 -14.96 -3.64 2.36
CA ASP A 737 -14.12 -2.80 3.21
C ASP A 737 -13.10 -3.62 4.00
N HIS A 738 -13.51 -4.75 4.57
CA HIS A 738 -12.59 -5.68 5.23
C HIS A 738 -11.60 -6.29 4.22
N CYS A 739 -12.06 -6.73 3.04
CA CYS A 739 -11.18 -7.19 1.96
C CYS A 739 -10.18 -6.10 1.51
N ASN A 740 -10.57 -4.82 1.54
CA ASN A 740 -9.67 -3.70 1.28
C ASN A 740 -8.61 -3.58 2.39
N ASP A 741 -9.01 -3.49 3.66
CA ASP A 741 -8.08 -3.38 4.79
C ASP A 741 -7.08 -4.55 4.83
N ARG A 742 -7.56 -5.78 4.59
CA ARG A 742 -6.72 -6.98 4.55
C ARG A 742 -5.81 -7.04 3.31
N ARG A 743 -6.25 -6.57 2.13
CA ARG A 743 -5.37 -6.38 0.95
C ARG A 743 -4.24 -5.41 1.27
N MET A 744 -4.57 -4.26 1.87
CA MET A 744 -3.59 -3.22 2.24
C MET A 744 -2.60 -3.72 3.30
N ALA A 745 -3.08 -4.44 4.31
CA ALA A 745 -2.24 -5.05 5.33
C ALA A 745 -1.33 -6.14 4.75
N SER A 746 -1.86 -7.04 3.90
CA SER A 746 -1.08 -8.05 3.18
C SER A 746 0.03 -7.39 2.38
N LYS A 747 -0.28 -6.44 1.50
CA LYS A 747 0.70 -5.75 0.65
C LYS A 747 1.87 -5.14 1.45
N ARG A 748 1.59 -4.42 2.55
CA ARG A 748 2.66 -3.89 3.42
C ARG A 748 3.48 -4.97 4.13
N VAL A 749 2.89 -6.12 4.48
CA VAL A 749 3.63 -7.26 5.02
C VAL A 749 4.56 -7.90 3.97
N GLN A 750 4.13 -8.00 2.71
CA GLN A 750 4.97 -8.51 1.62
C GLN A 750 6.16 -7.57 1.35
N GLU A 751 5.90 -6.26 1.24
CA GLU A 751 6.95 -5.23 1.11
C GLU A 751 7.96 -5.25 2.28
N LEU A 752 7.48 -5.41 3.52
CA LEU A 752 8.33 -5.53 4.71
C LEU A 752 9.12 -6.84 4.75
N SER A 753 8.58 -7.94 4.22
CA SER A 753 9.32 -9.20 4.05
C SER A 753 10.47 -9.05 3.05
N THR A 754 10.22 -8.44 1.89
CA THR A 754 11.27 -8.08 0.92
C THR A 754 12.33 -7.17 1.55
N GLY A 755 11.92 -6.17 2.33
CA GLY A 755 12.83 -5.27 3.05
C GLY A 755 13.69 -5.99 4.11
N LEU A 756 13.11 -6.93 4.86
CA LEU A 756 13.80 -7.79 5.84
C LEU A 756 14.90 -8.63 5.17
N PHE A 757 14.53 -9.38 4.13
CA PHE A 757 15.48 -10.26 3.43
C PHE A 757 16.56 -9.46 2.70
N PHE A 758 16.24 -8.30 2.12
CA PHE A 758 17.25 -7.44 1.50
C PHE A 758 18.22 -6.82 2.52
N ALA A 759 17.73 -6.38 3.68
CA ALA A 759 18.59 -5.86 4.75
C ALA A 759 19.53 -6.94 5.34
N ILE A 760 19.09 -8.21 5.36
CA ILE A 760 19.94 -9.35 5.74
C ILE A 760 20.94 -9.67 4.62
N LEU A 761 20.56 -9.63 3.34
CA LEU A 761 21.48 -9.84 2.23
C LEU A 761 22.64 -8.82 2.24
N VAL A 762 22.37 -7.53 2.49
CA VAL A 762 23.40 -6.48 2.64
C VAL A 762 24.31 -6.71 3.86
N ARG A 763 23.84 -7.47 4.88
CA ARG A 763 24.65 -7.87 6.05
C ARG A 763 25.55 -9.05 5.75
N GLU A 764 25.01 -10.12 5.15
CA GLU A 764 25.74 -11.38 4.91
C GLU A 764 26.67 -11.32 3.68
N SER A 765 26.27 -10.62 2.61
CA SER A 765 27.10 -10.47 1.40
C SER A 765 28.13 -9.35 1.48
N GLY A 766 28.10 -8.52 2.54
CA GLY A 766 28.93 -7.33 2.66
C GLY A 766 28.51 -6.18 1.71
N PRO A 767 29.41 -5.22 1.45
CA PRO A 767 29.09 -4.03 0.66
C PRO A 767 28.60 -4.35 -0.76
N LEU A 768 27.41 -3.88 -1.12
CA LEU A 768 26.83 -4.10 -2.45
C LEU A 768 26.93 -2.85 -3.31
N GLU A 769 27.70 -2.92 -4.40
CA GLU A 769 27.77 -1.84 -5.40
C GLU A 769 26.62 -1.93 -6.42
N SER A 770 26.08 -0.77 -6.77
CA SER A 770 25.09 -0.58 -7.83
C SER A 770 25.12 0.87 -8.32
N GLU A 771 24.78 1.07 -9.59
CA GLU A 771 24.33 2.39 -10.04
C GLU A 771 23.00 2.76 -9.38
N ALA A 772 22.79 4.06 -9.21
CA ALA A 772 21.57 4.66 -8.75
C ALA A 772 21.29 5.95 -9.53
N MET A 773 20.03 6.35 -9.62
CA MET A 773 19.65 7.65 -10.19
C MET A 773 19.02 8.56 -9.14
N VAL A 774 19.43 9.83 -9.13
CA VAL A 774 18.97 10.84 -8.17
C VAL A 774 17.51 11.21 -8.43
N MET A 775 16.67 11.03 -7.42
CA MET A 775 15.24 11.33 -7.42
C MET A 775 14.94 12.75 -6.90
N GLY A 776 15.75 13.25 -5.96
CA GLY A 776 15.51 14.53 -5.31
C GLY A 776 16.72 14.99 -4.50
N ILE A 777 16.82 16.31 -4.26
CA ILE A 777 17.99 16.96 -3.65
C ILE A 777 17.54 17.88 -2.52
N LEU A 778 18.31 17.87 -1.44
CA LEU A 778 18.18 18.74 -0.28
C LEU A 778 19.51 19.49 -0.06
N ASN A 779 19.52 20.40 0.92
CA ASN A 779 20.69 21.22 1.26
C ASN A 779 21.92 20.42 1.77
N GLN A 780 21.72 19.23 2.36
CA GLN A 780 22.77 18.43 3.02
C GLN A 780 22.68 16.92 2.66
N ALA A 781 21.84 16.56 1.68
CA ALA A 781 21.55 15.19 1.32
C ALA A 781 20.87 15.11 -0.05
N PHE A 782 20.81 13.92 -0.64
CA PHE A 782 20.02 13.64 -1.83
C PHE A 782 19.45 12.22 -1.78
N ASP A 783 18.29 12.01 -2.40
CA ASP A 783 17.60 10.72 -2.47
C ASP A 783 17.84 10.06 -3.83
N VAL A 784 18.12 8.76 -3.83
CA VAL A 784 18.44 7.96 -5.03
C VAL A 784 17.59 6.69 -5.12
N LEU A 785 17.28 6.26 -6.34
CA LEU A 785 16.75 4.94 -6.67
C LEU A 785 17.90 4.03 -7.10
N VAL A 786 18.19 2.97 -6.33
CA VAL A 786 19.30 2.05 -6.59
C VAL A 786 18.88 0.98 -7.60
N LEU A 787 19.36 1.10 -8.83
CA LEU A 787 18.74 0.50 -10.02
C LEU A 787 18.76 -1.03 -10.01
N ARG A 788 19.84 -1.65 -9.50
CA ARG A 788 19.96 -3.12 -9.43
C ARG A 788 18.98 -3.77 -8.45
N TYR A 789 18.41 -2.99 -7.53
CA TYR A 789 17.68 -3.50 -6.37
C TYR A 789 16.30 -2.85 -6.16
N GLY A 790 15.94 -1.80 -6.91
CA GLY A 790 14.68 -1.06 -6.76
C GLY A 790 14.54 -0.27 -5.44
N VAL A 791 15.56 -0.25 -4.57
CA VAL A 791 15.46 0.39 -3.26
C VAL A 791 15.74 1.90 -3.33
N GLN A 792 14.89 2.68 -2.64
CA GLN A 792 15.11 4.11 -2.46
C GLN A 792 15.95 4.39 -1.21
N LYS A 793 16.98 5.24 -1.32
CA LYS A 793 17.87 5.60 -0.20
C LYS A 793 18.25 7.07 -0.21
N ARG A 794 18.49 7.62 0.99
CA ARG A 794 19.09 8.95 1.19
C ARG A 794 20.59 8.82 1.38
N VAL A 795 21.37 9.51 0.56
CA VAL A 795 22.80 9.76 0.78
C VAL A 795 22.93 11.10 1.50
N TYR A 796 23.71 11.15 2.58
CA TYR A 796 23.91 12.37 3.39
C TYR A 796 25.35 12.87 3.21
N CYS A 797 25.54 14.18 3.03
CA CYS A 797 26.87 14.77 2.81
C CYS A 797 27.84 14.57 3.98
N ASN A 798 27.34 14.40 5.21
CA ASN A 798 28.16 14.13 6.40
C ASN A 798 28.66 12.67 6.51
N MET A 799 28.20 11.78 5.63
CA MET A 799 28.69 10.39 5.50
C MET A 799 29.69 10.23 4.34
N LEU A 800 30.04 11.32 3.66
CA LEU A 800 30.96 11.34 2.53
C LEU A 800 32.27 12.06 2.91
N PRO A 801 33.45 11.61 2.43
CA PRO A 801 34.73 12.30 2.63
C PRO A 801 34.82 13.56 1.76
N LEU A 802 34.11 14.61 2.18
CA LEU A 802 34.01 15.89 1.49
C LEU A 802 34.71 17.00 2.26
N ARG A 803 35.52 17.77 1.55
CA ARG A 803 36.10 19.02 2.01
C ARG A 803 35.04 20.10 2.19
N SER A 804 34.04 20.13 1.32
CA SER A 804 32.87 21.00 1.40
C SER A 804 31.72 20.49 0.52
N HIS A 805 30.53 21.06 0.72
CA HIS A 805 29.39 20.93 -0.19
C HIS A 805 28.65 22.28 -0.27
N HIS A 806 28.03 22.56 -1.42
CA HIS A 806 27.22 23.75 -1.64
C HIS A 806 25.93 23.39 -2.37
N PHE A 807 24.79 23.77 -1.80
CA PHE A 807 23.48 23.64 -2.43
C PHE A 807 23.10 24.95 -3.10
N GLN A 808 22.67 24.87 -4.36
CA GLN A 808 22.21 26.01 -5.15
C GLN A 808 20.94 25.67 -5.94
N LYS A 809 20.17 26.69 -6.31
CA LYS A 809 19.07 26.56 -7.29
C LYS A 809 19.45 27.30 -8.56
N VAL A 810 19.84 26.57 -9.60
CA VAL A 810 20.17 27.15 -10.91
C VAL A 810 18.87 27.30 -11.72
N GLY A 811 18.38 28.53 -11.80
CA GLY A 811 17.03 28.81 -12.31
C GLY A 811 15.97 28.21 -11.39
N LYS A 812 15.28 27.16 -11.85
CA LYS A 812 14.36 26.36 -11.02
C LYS A 812 14.93 25.00 -10.58
N LYS A 813 16.10 24.58 -11.08
CA LYS A 813 16.65 23.24 -10.80
C LYS A 813 17.50 23.23 -9.54
N PRO A 814 17.30 22.30 -8.58
CA PRO A 814 18.19 22.13 -7.46
C PRO A 814 19.47 21.40 -7.90
N GLU A 815 20.60 21.88 -7.39
CA GLU A 815 21.93 21.28 -7.58
C GLU A 815 22.67 21.23 -6.25
N LEU A 816 23.48 20.20 -6.09
CA LEU A 816 24.32 19.99 -4.92
C LEU A 816 25.74 19.69 -5.38
N THR A 817 26.61 20.70 -5.27
CA THR A 817 28.02 20.62 -5.60
C THR A 817 28.77 20.01 -4.43
N LEU A 818 29.46 18.89 -4.67
CA LEU A 818 30.30 18.19 -3.71
C LEU A 818 31.77 18.44 -4.05
N VAL A 819 32.60 18.73 -3.05
CA VAL A 819 34.06 18.86 -3.20
C VAL A 819 34.72 17.76 -2.38
N TRP A 820 35.29 16.77 -3.05
CA TRP A 820 35.90 15.60 -2.43
C TRP A 820 37.23 15.94 -1.77
N GLU A 821 37.52 15.35 -0.62
CA GLU A 821 38.84 15.45 0.01
C GLU A 821 39.86 14.66 -0.84
N PRO A 822 41.04 15.22 -1.19
CA PRO A 822 42.06 14.49 -1.95
C PRO A 822 42.59 13.27 -1.16
N GLU A 823 42.92 12.18 -1.85
CA GLU A 823 43.48 10.98 -1.19
C GLU A 823 44.96 11.16 -0.82
N ASP A 824 45.73 11.85 -1.66
CA ASP A 824 47.10 12.28 -1.39
C ASP A 824 47.21 13.81 -1.45
N LEU A 825 48.17 14.37 -0.72
CA LEU A 825 48.42 15.84 -0.68
C LEU A 825 48.84 16.46 -2.03
N GLU A 826 49.14 15.65 -3.05
CA GLU A 826 49.47 16.09 -4.41
C GLU A 826 48.27 16.03 -5.38
N GLN A 827 47.12 15.49 -4.96
CA GLN A 827 45.90 15.46 -5.78
C GLN A 827 45.09 16.74 -5.60
N GLU A 828 44.54 17.29 -6.68
CA GLU A 828 43.56 18.38 -6.59
C GLU A 828 42.18 17.86 -6.13
N PRO A 829 41.41 18.65 -5.35
CA PRO A 829 40.11 18.23 -4.83
C PRO A 829 39.07 18.15 -5.97
N VAL A 830 38.64 16.93 -6.30
CA VAL A 830 37.64 16.68 -7.35
C VAL A 830 36.30 17.33 -6.98
N GLN A 831 35.76 18.14 -7.90
CA GLN A 831 34.41 18.70 -7.78
C GLN A 831 33.41 17.85 -8.58
N GLN A 832 32.26 17.54 -7.98
CA GLN A 832 31.18 16.77 -8.59
C GLN A 832 29.84 17.50 -8.38
N VAL A 833 29.11 17.80 -9.45
CA VAL A 833 27.77 18.41 -9.35
C VAL A 833 26.72 17.30 -9.43
N ILE A 834 25.86 17.23 -8.43
CA ILE A 834 24.71 16.33 -8.37
C ILE A 834 23.45 17.13 -8.72
N THR A 835 22.65 16.66 -9.68
CA THR A 835 21.33 17.20 -10.01
C THR A 835 20.28 16.08 -10.10
N VAL A 836 19.01 16.44 -10.25
CA VAL A 836 17.92 15.46 -10.43
C VAL A 836 18.13 14.69 -11.74
N PHE A 837 17.92 13.38 -11.70
CA PHE A 837 18.29 12.44 -12.76
C PHE A 837 19.79 12.33 -13.06
N SER A 838 20.70 12.79 -12.18
CA SER A 838 22.11 12.34 -12.26
C SER A 838 22.19 10.83 -12.04
N LEU A 839 22.92 10.12 -12.90
CA LEU A 839 23.32 8.73 -12.69
C LEU A 839 24.61 8.72 -11.86
N VAL A 840 24.68 7.87 -10.84
CA VAL A 840 25.80 7.80 -9.88
C VAL A 840 26.06 6.35 -9.44
N GLU A 841 27.30 6.03 -9.06
CA GLU A 841 27.59 4.76 -8.37
C GLU A 841 27.44 4.91 -6.85
N VAL A 842 26.74 3.96 -6.21
CA VAL A 842 26.55 3.92 -4.77
C VAL A 842 26.89 2.54 -4.19
N VAL A 843 27.35 2.55 -2.94
CA VAL A 843 27.63 1.35 -2.16
C VAL A 843 26.62 1.25 -1.03
N LEU A 844 25.91 0.13 -0.95
CA LEU A 844 25.03 -0.21 0.18
C LEU A 844 25.84 -0.94 1.25
N GLN A 845 25.76 -0.48 2.50
CA GLN A 845 26.57 -1.02 3.61
C GLN A 845 25.71 -1.21 4.86
N ALA A 846 25.84 -2.35 5.54
CA ALA A 846 25.13 -2.61 6.79
C ALA A 846 25.61 -1.70 7.93
N GLU A 847 24.67 -1.23 8.76
CA GLU A 847 24.96 -0.44 9.95
C GLU A 847 25.04 -1.32 11.21
N ALA A 848 25.57 -0.79 12.31
CA ALA A 848 25.62 -1.48 13.60
C ALA A 848 24.23 -1.69 14.27
N THR A 849 23.15 -1.16 13.68
CA THR A 849 21.77 -1.38 14.14
C THR A 849 21.11 -2.46 13.28
N ALA A 850 20.45 -3.43 13.92
CA ALA A 850 19.76 -4.52 13.23
C ALA A 850 18.84 -4.02 12.10
N LEU A 851 18.94 -4.66 10.93
CA LEU A 851 18.22 -4.34 9.69
C LEU A 851 18.40 -2.90 9.16
N LYS A 852 19.39 -2.15 9.64
CA LYS A 852 19.77 -0.85 9.07
C LYS A 852 20.95 -1.00 8.14
N TYR A 853 20.91 -0.23 7.06
CA TYR A 853 21.95 -0.17 6.06
C TYR A 853 21.88 1.21 5.38
N SER A 854 23.04 1.80 5.11
CA SER A 854 23.17 3.11 4.48
C SER A 854 23.35 2.99 2.96
N ALA A 855 23.36 4.12 2.28
CA ALA A 855 23.89 4.26 0.93
C ALA A 855 24.95 5.35 0.92
N VAL A 856 26.11 5.06 0.35
CA VAL A 856 27.26 5.96 0.27
C VAL A 856 27.57 6.19 -1.21
N LEU A 857 27.72 7.45 -1.62
CA LEU A 857 28.18 7.80 -2.96
C LEU A 857 29.63 7.37 -3.13
N LYS A 858 29.96 6.69 -4.23
CA LYS A 858 31.32 6.34 -4.59
C LYS A 858 32.04 7.58 -5.13
N ARG A 859 33.32 7.77 -4.78
CA ARG A 859 34.16 8.85 -5.33
C ARG A 859 34.22 8.71 -6.86
N PRO A 860 34.14 9.80 -7.65
CA PRO A 860 34.48 9.76 -9.07
C PRO A 860 35.90 9.22 -9.27
N GLY A 861 36.06 8.24 -10.16
CA GLY A 861 37.38 7.80 -10.61
C GLY A 861 38.11 8.90 -11.37
N THR A 862 39.45 8.85 -11.38
CA THR A 862 40.30 9.75 -12.18
C THR A 862 40.17 9.50 -13.68
N GLU A 863 39.65 8.34 -14.10
CA GLU A 863 39.29 8.03 -15.48
C GLU A 863 37.85 8.49 -15.78
N GLY A 864 37.67 9.73 -16.23
CA GLY A 864 36.33 10.24 -16.58
C GLY A 864 36.17 11.71 -16.96
N LEU A 865 37.18 12.56 -16.73
CA LEU A 865 37.17 13.96 -17.16
C LEU A 865 37.51 14.08 -18.65
N LEU A 866 36.52 13.81 -19.52
CA LEU A 866 36.52 14.26 -20.91
C LEU A 866 35.84 15.63 -21.00
N ASP A 867 36.52 16.57 -21.68
CA ASP A 867 36.13 17.98 -21.74
C ASP A 867 34.88 18.18 -22.63
N PRO A 868 33.89 19.04 -22.27
CA PRO A 868 32.64 19.19 -23.04
C PRO A 868 32.77 19.79 -24.46
N GLN A 869 33.96 19.94 -25.02
CA GLN A 869 34.21 20.68 -26.27
C GLN A 869 34.40 19.80 -27.52
N ASP A 870 34.75 18.51 -27.39
CA ASP A 870 35.11 17.66 -28.53
C ASP A 870 33.93 17.01 -29.31
N GLN A 871 32.67 17.29 -28.95
CA GLN A 871 31.50 16.77 -29.67
C GLN A 871 31.16 17.49 -30.99
N LEU A 872 32.12 18.19 -31.61
CA LEU A 872 31.94 18.92 -32.89
C LEU A 872 33.07 18.64 -33.90
N GLY A 873 33.47 17.38 -34.05
CA GLY A 873 34.33 16.90 -35.14
C GLY A 873 33.54 16.12 -36.20
N CYS A 874 33.46 16.62 -37.44
CA CYS A 874 32.92 15.84 -38.56
C CYS A 874 33.88 14.71 -38.94
N GLY A 875 33.36 13.48 -39.09
CA GLY A 875 34.13 12.35 -39.61
C GLY A 875 34.28 12.40 -41.13
N ASP A 876 35.46 12.03 -41.63
CA ASP A 876 35.73 11.77 -43.05
C ASP A 876 36.85 10.72 -43.17
N HIS A 877 36.90 10.02 -44.31
CA HIS A 877 37.86 8.99 -44.74
C HIS A 877 37.68 7.60 -44.07
N LYS A 878 37.18 6.58 -44.81
CA LYS A 878 37.86 5.63 -45.74
C LYS A 878 38.31 4.34 -45.01
N GLU A 879 37.83 3.16 -45.39
CA GLU A 879 38.25 2.36 -46.57
C GLU A 879 39.76 2.08 -46.63
N GLU A 880 40.17 0.92 -46.09
CA GLU A 880 41.14 0.00 -46.73
C GLU A 880 41.02 -1.43 -46.15
N GLN A 881 41.81 -2.37 -46.68
CA GLN A 881 41.73 -3.84 -46.52
C GLN A 881 42.41 -4.34 -45.21
N ASP A 882 42.30 -5.61 -44.76
CA ASP A 882 41.89 -6.90 -45.39
C ASP A 882 40.74 -7.62 -44.65
#